data_AF-A0A1U9WWU4-F1
#
_entry.id   AF-A0A1U9WWU4-F1
#
_cell.length_a   1.000
_cell.length_b   1.000
_cell.length_c   1.000
_cell.angle_alpha   90.00
_cell.angle_beta   90.00
_cell.angle_gamma   90.00
#
_symmetry.space_group_name_H-M   'P 1'
#
loop_
_entity.id
_entity.type
_entity.pdbx_description
1 polymer ?
#
loop_
_entity_poly.entity_id
_entity_poly.type
_entity_poly.pdbx_seq_one_letter_code
_entity_poly.pdbx_strand_id
1 'polypeptide(L)'
;MVQRRSQTFFQQIILGTLASTILQLSIPLTSLSQINAPLGVIRDSEQTTDWNSIEQRLKASRISYQTLDLNNIKSLTDLQGIRILFIPNITVIKTEQAKVLQEWAKQGGQVIASGPVGEKSTPLVRQLLRSILGSYWAFPLTVPAKPQIAKNRCRTQDPLCASLTTWGPIQANANAVDGGVLIPTTLESYTAGIWEASGSSPAVITTQKATYLGWRWGNQSSVEVDIAWLQAALSRHGLATNPTTTPVATVTIPVPAPTPPPATATLPAFTAPVTATRPAPTPPPVTATRPAFTAPVTATRPANPIPVPLPTTPRVQPTATVPSPRPVTPAILPQTPVSPPRSTTPPATSLTATRTLPNTPTVPSGFIDPSEQIAPAGLEVQQGNQPIEELTAIAMRQELVDLLGRFENALIASNSGNIPINLQVASTQLTAGTGGSLASANFKQSDQIITKAREVIKNFPELVAQQNWSEARQQWLEIRQQLWQHYPTEGERLGAEIRAVWLDRGTIVKAKNEAGLAQVFDRLASAGINTVYFETINAGYPIYPSRIAPAQNPLIQGWNPLEAAVKLAHQRGMELHAWIWVFAVGNDRHNELLGQPSSFLSPVIQAHPDWININNYGELRNTRDRKVYLDPANREARAYLMRLINEITAYNVDGLQLDYIRYPFQDPSGSYTYGYGKAGREQFQQLTGVDPVNITPKNNQLWNQWKQFKTEQITSFVAEVSQFLKQQKPNVILSVAVFSNPEQERIMKIQQQWEVWAKNGYVDLIVPMTYAMDTNRLQRITQPLTQEQRLGSALISPSIKLLNLPEIVAIDQLQSLRDLPTGGYSIFAAESIGNNLQNYLHRTQNNSSKTQPPIPYRQPFAAAHDRYLALKREWSFLLGNEQLWIRDEELKSLSIQAEELAQTLKQLEDNPSTQTLGIAQEKLATFQKQFQISMRLQALERPYQVSSWGNRLASINMLLRYGERRVKN
;
A
#
# COMPACT_ATOMS: atom_id res chain seq x y z
N MET A 1 -29.48 -24.65 34.65
CA MET A 1 -29.75 -23.21 34.83
C MET A 1 -30.01 -22.45 33.51
N VAL A 2 -29.34 -22.75 32.40
CA VAL A 2 -29.49 -22.03 31.11
C VAL A 2 -30.95 -21.82 30.67
N GLN A 3 -31.85 -22.79 30.91
CA GLN A 3 -33.28 -22.72 30.58
C GLN A 3 -34.05 -21.57 31.26
N ARG A 4 -33.53 -20.98 32.35
CA ARG A 4 -34.05 -19.72 32.94
C ARG A 4 -33.41 -18.46 32.34
N ARG A 5 -32.20 -18.54 31.79
CA ARG A 5 -31.52 -17.41 31.11
C ARG A 5 -32.11 -17.14 29.71
N SER A 6 -32.62 -18.17 29.01
CA SER A 6 -33.32 -17.98 27.72
C SER A 6 -34.69 -17.32 27.86
N GLN A 7 -35.43 -17.58 28.95
CA GLN A 7 -36.75 -16.97 29.18
C GLN A 7 -36.66 -15.45 29.40
N THR A 8 -35.68 -14.96 30.17
CA THR A 8 -35.45 -13.51 30.33
C THR A 8 -35.00 -12.83 29.03
N PHE A 9 -34.19 -13.50 28.21
CA PHE A 9 -33.78 -13.00 26.90
C PHE A 9 -34.97 -12.85 25.94
N PHE A 10 -35.83 -13.87 25.87
CA PHE A 10 -37.07 -13.78 25.10
C PHE A 10 -38.05 -12.74 25.66
N GLN A 11 -38.19 -12.61 26.98
CA GLN A 11 -39.07 -11.59 27.57
C GLN A 11 -38.62 -10.16 27.25
N GLN A 12 -37.32 -9.85 27.27
CA GLN A 12 -36.81 -8.52 26.89
C GLN A 12 -37.02 -8.24 25.39
N ILE A 13 -36.83 -9.22 24.51
CA ILE A 13 -37.10 -9.07 23.07
C ILE A 13 -38.60 -8.94 22.77
N ILE A 14 -39.46 -9.66 23.49
CA ILE A 14 -40.92 -9.59 23.30
C ILE A 14 -41.50 -8.27 23.83
N LEU A 15 -41.02 -7.77 24.97
CA LEU A 15 -41.41 -6.44 25.47
C LEU A 15 -40.88 -5.30 24.59
N GLY A 16 -39.75 -5.49 23.91
CA GLY A 16 -39.22 -4.54 22.92
C GLY A 16 -39.96 -4.55 21.57
N THR A 17 -40.61 -5.66 21.18
CA THR A 17 -41.27 -5.78 19.86
C THR A 17 -42.78 -5.57 19.90
N LEU A 18 -43.47 -5.86 21.00
CA LEU A 18 -44.93 -5.69 21.11
C LEU A 18 -45.42 -4.23 21.01
N ALA A 19 -44.54 -3.24 21.21
CA ALA A 19 -44.85 -1.82 21.06
C ALA A 19 -44.91 -1.32 19.60
N SER A 20 -44.62 -2.17 18.61
CA SER A 20 -44.55 -1.77 17.19
C SER A 20 -45.39 -2.61 16.23
N THR A 21 -46.28 -3.48 16.74
CA THR A 21 -47.04 -4.44 15.90
C THR A 21 -48.56 -4.26 15.90
N ILE A 22 -49.08 -3.06 16.23
CA ILE A 22 -50.52 -2.73 16.11
C ILE A 22 -50.73 -1.39 15.37
N LEU A 23 -50.20 -1.27 14.14
CA LEU A 23 -50.59 -0.18 13.22
C LEU A 23 -50.33 -0.44 11.71
N GLN A 24 -50.22 -1.71 11.28
CA GLN A 24 -50.16 -2.08 9.86
C GLN A 24 -51.04 -3.30 9.53
N LEU A 25 -52.36 -3.12 9.62
CA LEU A 25 -53.36 -4.11 9.18
C LEU A 25 -54.50 -3.44 8.37
N SER A 26 -54.14 -2.60 7.39
CA SER A 26 -55.02 -2.09 6.33
C SER A 26 -54.22 -1.45 5.19
N ILE A 27 -53.46 -2.28 4.45
CA ILE A 27 -53.01 -1.94 3.09
C ILE A 27 -53.41 -3.14 2.21
N PRO A 28 -54.19 -2.93 1.13
CA PRO A 28 -54.64 -4.04 0.30
C PRO A 28 -53.47 -4.67 -0.45
N LEU A 29 -53.48 -6.00 -0.60
CA LEU A 29 -52.62 -6.66 -1.58
C LEU A 29 -53.09 -6.30 -2.99
N THR A 30 -52.50 -5.26 -3.58
CA THR A 30 -52.62 -5.02 -5.02
C THR A 30 -51.85 -6.11 -5.77
N SER A 31 -52.56 -6.81 -6.64
CA SER A 31 -52.05 -7.93 -7.42
C SER A 31 -51.04 -7.52 -8.48
N LEU A 32 -50.30 -8.52 -8.97
CA LEU A 32 -49.32 -8.44 -10.06
C LEU A 32 -49.76 -7.54 -11.23
N SER A 33 -49.13 -6.37 -11.35
CA SER A 33 -48.97 -5.62 -12.59
C SER A 33 -47.48 -5.53 -12.96
N GLN A 34 -46.90 -6.67 -13.32
CA GLN A 34 -45.62 -6.68 -14.04
C GLN A 34 -45.81 -6.13 -15.47
N ILE A 35 -44.68 -5.83 -16.12
CA ILE A 35 -44.53 -5.29 -17.49
C ILE A 35 -44.69 -3.75 -17.54
N ASN A 36 -43.69 -3.07 -18.12
CA ASN A 36 -43.61 -1.63 -18.42
C ASN A 36 -43.36 -0.61 -17.28
N ALA A 37 -42.54 -0.93 -16.28
CA ALA A 37 -41.81 0.12 -15.56
C ALA A 37 -40.68 0.69 -16.47
N PRO A 38 -40.66 1.99 -16.79
CA PRO A 38 -39.67 2.56 -17.71
C PRO A 38 -38.27 2.64 -17.08
N LEU A 39 -37.23 2.67 -17.91
CA LEU A 39 -35.88 2.97 -17.49
C LEU A 39 -35.79 4.44 -17.03
N GLY A 40 -35.44 4.70 -15.78
CA GLY A 40 -35.12 6.07 -15.36
C GLY A 40 -33.73 6.45 -15.85
N VAL A 41 -33.59 7.49 -16.68
CA VAL A 41 -32.29 7.97 -17.16
C VAL A 41 -31.98 9.31 -16.51
N ILE A 42 -30.88 9.36 -15.76
CA ILE A 42 -30.42 10.59 -15.11
C ILE A 42 -29.79 11.51 -16.16
N ARG A 43 -30.28 12.74 -16.23
CA ARG A 43 -29.75 13.86 -16.99
C ARG A 43 -29.15 14.88 -16.04
N ASP A 44 -27.97 15.40 -16.34
CA ASP A 44 -27.53 16.67 -15.79
C ASP A 44 -27.97 17.80 -16.75
N SER A 45 -28.76 18.75 -16.25
CA SER A 45 -29.19 19.93 -17.00
C SER A 45 -28.04 20.91 -17.27
N GLU A 46 -26.96 20.86 -16.50
CA GLU A 46 -25.77 21.70 -16.63
C GLU A 46 -24.80 21.17 -17.73
N GLN A 47 -24.96 19.93 -18.20
CA GLN A 47 -24.12 19.28 -19.23
C GLN A 47 -24.89 19.06 -20.56
N THR A 48 -25.27 20.15 -21.23
CA THR A 48 -26.17 20.12 -22.40
C THR A 48 -25.61 19.45 -23.66
N THR A 49 -24.30 19.54 -23.92
CA THR A 49 -23.69 19.08 -25.18
C THR A 49 -23.70 17.55 -25.32
N ASP A 50 -23.27 16.83 -24.28
CA ASP A 50 -23.23 15.36 -24.27
C ASP A 50 -24.65 14.76 -24.31
N TRP A 51 -25.65 15.47 -23.73
CA TRP A 51 -27.02 14.96 -23.62
C TRP A 51 -27.71 14.71 -24.97
N ASN A 52 -27.51 15.56 -25.98
CA ASN A 52 -28.20 15.41 -27.27
C ASN A 52 -27.90 14.06 -27.95
N SER A 53 -26.64 13.61 -27.89
CA SER A 53 -26.21 12.36 -28.50
C SER A 53 -26.47 11.13 -27.60
N ILE A 54 -26.56 11.32 -26.28
CA ILE A 54 -27.16 10.35 -25.34
C ILE A 54 -28.64 10.12 -25.73
N GLU A 55 -29.43 11.18 -25.89
CA GLU A 55 -30.86 11.08 -26.21
C GLU A 55 -31.14 10.47 -27.58
N GLN A 56 -30.31 10.76 -28.58
CA GLN A 56 -30.35 10.09 -29.89
C GLN A 56 -30.14 8.57 -29.77
N ARG A 57 -29.22 8.10 -28.93
CA ARG A 57 -28.98 6.67 -28.70
C ARG A 57 -30.11 5.99 -27.93
N LEU A 58 -30.70 6.69 -26.94
CA LEU A 58 -31.90 6.19 -26.26
C LEU A 58 -33.05 5.98 -27.25
N LYS A 59 -33.33 6.97 -28.11
CA LYS A 59 -34.36 6.85 -29.15
C LYS A 59 -34.06 5.74 -30.17
N ALA A 60 -32.81 5.61 -30.62
CA ALA A 60 -32.38 4.54 -31.51
C ALA A 60 -32.49 3.13 -30.88
N SER A 61 -32.28 3.00 -29.57
CA SER A 61 -32.35 1.73 -28.84
C SER A 61 -33.75 1.11 -28.73
N ARG A 62 -34.80 1.93 -28.94
CA ARG A 62 -36.23 1.60 -28.72
C ARG A 62 -36.58 1.14 -27.28
N ILE A 63 -35.69 1.36 -26.31
CA ILE A 63 -35.97 1.13 -24.89
C ILE A 63 -36.96 2.19 -24.40
N SER A 64 -37.99 1.80 -23.63
CA SER A 64 -38.88 2.76 -22.97
C SER A 64 -38.20 3.37 -21.74
N TYR A 65 -38.10 4.70 -21.71
CA TYR A 65 -37.38 5.43 -20.67
C TYR A 65 -38.11 6.71 -20.25
N GLN A 66 -37.84 7.18 -19.04
CA GLN A 66 -38.17 8.54 -18.60
C GLN A 66 -36.88 9.29 -18.21
N THR A 67 -36.79 10.56 -18.56
CA THR A 67 -35.65 11.41 -18.16
C THR A 67 -35.90 11.98 -16.77
N LEU A 68 -34.92 11.85 -15.88
CA LEU A 68 -34.89 12.45 -14.55
C LEU A 68 -33.79 13.50 -14.48
N ASP A 69 -34.12 14.75 -14.15
CA ASP A 69 -33.09 15.76 -13.92
C ASP A 69 -32.42 15.53 -12.55
N LEU A 70 -31.10 15.36 -12.57
CA LEU A 70 -30.25 15.18 -11.40
C LEU A 70 -30.47 16.28 -10.34
N ASN A 71 -30.66 17.53 -10.75
CA ASN A 71 -30.91 18.66 -9.86
C ASN A 71 -32.30 18.65 -9.21
N ASN A 72 -33.22 17.80 -9.69
CA ASN A 72 -34.53 17.58 -9.09
C ASN A 72 -34.60 16.35 -8.18
N ILE A 73 -33.63 15.42 -8.24
CA ILE A 73 -33.54 14.28 -7.32
C ILE A 73 -33.09 14.77 -5.94
N LYS A 74 -34.05 14.93 -5.02
CA LYS A 74 -33.85 15.48 -3.65
C LYS A 74 -34.37 14.56 -2.55
N SER A 75 -35.18 13.56 -2.91
CA SER A 75 -35.92 12.67 -2.02
C SER A 75 -36.16 11.31 -2.68
N LEU A 76 -36.52 10.29 -1.88
CA LEU A 76 -36.89 8.96 -2.41
C LEU A 76 -38.13 9.01 -3.30
N THR A 77 -39.06 9.92 -3.03
CA THR A 77 -40.29 10.13 -3.83
C THR A 77 -39.99 10.56 -5.26
N ASP A 78 -38.88 11.24 -5.52
CA ASP A 78 -38.45 11.63 -6.88
C ASP A 78 -38.00 10.42 -7.73
N LEU A 79 -37.82 9.25 -7.10
CA LEU A 79 -37.44 7.98 -7.73
C LEU A 79 -38.57 6.92 -7.61
N GLN A 80 -39.76 7.30 -7.16
CA GLN A 80 -40.88 6.38 -6.97
C GLN A 80 -41.30 5.73 -8.30
N GLY A 81 -41.54 4.41 -8.28
CA GLY A 81 -41.89 3.63 -9.48
C GLY A 81 -40.69 3.23 -10.36
N ILE A 82 -39.51 3.83 -10.16
CA ILE A 82 -38.31 3.50 -10.93
C ILE A 82 -37.54 2.36 -10.26
N ARG A 83 -37.43 1.23 -10.97
CA ARG A 83 -36.70 0.03 -10.52
C ARG A 83 -35.24 0.00 -10.95
N ILE A 84 -34.94 0.53 -12.15
CA ILE A 84 -33.58 0.59 -12.70
C ILE A 84 -33.28 2.03 -13.12
N LEU A 85 -32.12 2.53 -12.71
CA LEU A 85 -31.59 3.85 -13.08
C LEU A 85 -30.39 3.69 -14.01
N PHE A 86 -30.34 4.48 -15.07
CA PHE A 86 -29.18 4.64 -15.94
C PHE A 86 -28.52 6.01 -15.71
N ILE A 87 -27.21 6.01 -15.47
CA ILE A 87 -26.42 7.20 -15.11
C ILE A 87 -25.31 7.40 -16.16
N PRO A 88 -25.60 8.04 -17.31
CA PRO A 88 -24.63 8.26 -18.38
C PRO A 88 -23.75 9.50 -18.14
N ASN A 89 -22.43 9.30 -18.11
CA ASN A 89 -21.36 10.31 -18.12
C ASN A 89 -21.34 11.34 -16.96
N ILE A 90 -22.22 11.23 -15.96
CA ILE A 90 -22.43 12.24 -14.91
C ILE A 90 -21.18 12.43 -14.01
N THR A 91 -20.29 13.36 -14.37
CA THR A 91 -19.00 13.54 -13.66
C THR A 91 -19.10 14.18 -12.26
N VAL A 92 -20.18 14.91 -11.98
CA VAL A 92 -20.45 15.56 -10.69
C VAL A 92 -21.81 15.11 -10.18
N ILE A 93 -21.84 14.60 -8.95
CA ILE A 93 -23.05 14.33 -8.18
C ILE A 93 -22.87 15.04 -6.82
N LYS A 94 -23.90 15.76 -6.39
CA LYS A 94 -23.91 16.55 -5.14
C LYS A 94 -24.24 15.63 -3.95
N THR A 95 -23.80 15.95 -2.73
CA THR A 95 -23.88 15.02 -1.57
C THR A 95 -25.30 14.48 -1.34
N GLU A 96 -26.32 15.32 -1.41
CA GLU A 96 -27.71 14.91 -1.18
C GLU A 96 -28.25 13.98 -2.28
N GLN A 97 -27.92 14.22 -3.54
CA GLN A 97 -28.27 13.34 -4.66
C GLN A 97 -27.66 11.93 -4.46
N ALA A 98 -26.41 11.86 -3.98
CA ALA A 98 -25.75 10.60 -3.72
C ALA A 98 -26.38 9.80 -2.57
N LYS A 99 -26.89 10.47 -1.52
CA LYS A 99 -27.67 9.81 -0.44
C LYS A 99 -28.95 9.19 -0.97
N VAL A 100 -29.74 9.97 -1.73
CA VAL A 100 -31.02 9.51 -2.31
C VAL A 100 -30.82 8.28 -3.20
N LEU A 101 -29.79 8.31 -4.06
CA LEU A 101 -29.41 7.16 -4.90
C LEU A 101 -28.98 5.94 -4.08
N GLN A 102 -28.30 6.12 -2.94
CA GLN A 102 -27.89 5.01 -2.08
C GLN A 102 -29.09 4.38 -1.38
N GLU A 103 -29.99 5.18 -0.81
CA GLU A 103 -31.14 4.68 -0.06
C GLU A 103 -32.14 3.96 -0.99
N TRP A 104 -32.38 4.51 -2.17
CA TRP A 104 -33.13 3.84 -3.24
C TRP A 104 -32.48 2.50 -3.65
N ALA A 105 -31.14 2.44 -3.73
CA ALA A 105 -30.42 1.20 -4.01
C ALA A 105 -30.44 0.20 -2.83
N LYS A 106 -30.55 0.64 -1.57
CA LYS A 106 -30.81 -0.25 -0.43
C LYS A 106 -32.16 -0.95 -0.60
N GLN A 107 -33.20 -0.18 -0.92
CA GLN A 107 -34.59 -0.62 -1.10
C GLN A 107 -34.84 -1.49 -2.36
N GLY A 108 -33.80 -1.81 -3.13
CA GLY A 108 -33.85 -2.77 -4.23
C GLY A 108 -33.66 -2.16 -5.62
N GLY A 109 -33.47 -0.85 -5.71
CA GLY A 109 -33.09 -0.17 -6.95
C GLY A 109 -31.78 -0.69 -7.53
N GLN A 110 -31.70 -0.80 -8.86
CA GLN A 110 -30.56 -1.36 -9.60
C GLN A 110 -29.94 -0.31 -10.54
N VAL A 111 -28.61 -0.14 -10.52
CA VAL A 111 -27.95 0.95 -11.26
C VAL A 111 -27.15 0.44 -12.46
N ILE A 112 -27.42 1.01 -13.63
CA ILE A 112 -26.54 0.98 -14.79
C ILE A 112 -25.78 2.32 -14.83
N ALA A 113 -24.46 2.29 -14.92
CA ALA A 113 -23.61 3.48 -14.99
C ALA A 113 -22.72 3.44 -16.23
N SER A 114 -22.40 4.59 -16.81
CA SER A 114 -21.42 4.68 -17.91
C SER A 114 -20.61 5.96 -17.88
N GLY A 115 -19.38 5.91 -18.42
CA GLY A 115 -18.45 7.05 -18.41
C GLY A 115 -17.86 7.35 -17.02
N PRO A 116 -17.19 8.49 -16.83
CA PRO A 116 -16.55 8.88 -15.56
C PRO A 116 -17.54 9.31 -14.46
N VAL A 117 -18.47 8.44 -14.07
CA VAL A 117 -19.52 8.75 -13.09
C VAL A 117 -18.92 9.13 -11.74
N GLY A 118 -19.23 10.34 -11.29
CA GLY A 118 -18.80 10.92 -10.02
C GLY A 118 -17.32 11.33 -9.95
N GLU A 119 -16.53 11.21 -11.01
CA GLU A 119 -15.07 11.43 -11.02
C GLU A 119 -14.63 12.76 -10.35
N LYS A 120 -15.38 13.84 -10.60
CA LYS A 120 -15.14 15.21 -10.10
C LYS A 120 -15.90 15.56 -8.82
N SER A 121 -16.66 14.61 -8.26
CA SER A 121 -17.43 14.81 -7.03
C SER A 121 -16.53 14.82 -5.78
N THR A 122 -17.10 15.21 -4.63
CA THR A 122 -16.35 15.20 -3.36
C THR A 122 -15.78 13.81 -3.05
N PRO A 123 -14.70 13.68 -2.26
CA PRO A 123 -14.18 12.38 -1.83
C PRO A 123 -15.27 11.50 -1.19
N LEU A 124 -16.19 12.13 -0.45
CA LEU A 124 -17.35 11.53 0.18
C LEU A 124 -18.31 10.90 -0.83
N VAL A 125 -18.79 11.68 -1.82
CA VAL A 125 -19.68 11.18 -2.88
C VAL A 125 -19.02 10.07 -3.69
N ARG A 126 -17.71 10.16 -3.95
CA ARG A 126 -16.97 9.11 -4.67
C ARG A 126 -16.88 7.80 -3.88
N GLN A 127 -16.80 7.85 -2.55
CA GLN A 127 -16.94 6.65 -1.71
C GLN A 127 -18.38 6.09 -1.74
N LEU A 128 -19.38 6.98 -1.70
CA LEU A 128 -20.80 6.62 -1.77
C LEU A 128 -21.14 5.87 -3.07
N LEU A 129 -20.75 6.44 -4.23
CA LEU A 129 -20.94 5.83 -5.55
C LEU A 129 -20.17 4.52 -5.72
N ARG A 130 -18.95 4.41 -5.16
CA ARG A 130 -18.18 3.15 -5.12
C ARG A 130 -18.88 2.03 -4.36
N SER A 131 -19.72 2.35 -3.39
CA SER A 131 -20.53 1.38 -2.66
C SER A 131 -21.77 0.93 -3.44
N ILE A 132 -22.33 1.81 -4.27
CA ILE A 132 -23.52 1.52 -5.10
C ILE A 132 -23.12 0.71 -6.35
N LEU A 133 -22.04 1.14 -7.01
CA LEU A 133 -21.62 0.62 -8.32
C LEU A 133 -20.64 -0.57 -8.24
N GLY A 134 -20.14 -0.90 -7.04
CA GLY A 134 -19.07 -1.89 -6.83
C GLY A 134 -17.76 -1.57 -7.55
N SER A 135 -17.61 -0.36 -8.09
CA SER A 135 -16.45 0.03 -8.88
C SER A 135 -16.36 1.55 -9.04
N TYR A 136 -15.23 2.02 -9.60
CA TYR A 136 -15.09 3.39 -10.08
C TYR A 136 -14.26 3.44 -11.37
N TRP A 137 -14.51 4.49 -12.15
CA TRP A 137 -13.65 4.94 -13.24
C TRP A 137 -12.29 5.39 -12.67
N ALA A 138 -11.22 4.65 -12.98
CA ALA A 138 -9.90 4.91 -12.43
C ALA A 138 -9.10 5.90 -13.27
N PHE A 139 -9.13 5.75 -14.59
CA PHE A 139 -8.51 6.62 -15.58
C PHE A 139 -9.07 6.31 -16.98
N PRO A 140 -9.14 7.30 -17.90
CA PRO A 140 -9.50 7.06 -19.29
C PRO A 140 -8.46 6.19 -20.00
N LEU A 141 -8.88 5.49 -21.06
CA LEU A 141 -7.96 4.88 -22.01
C LEU A 141 -7.28 5.96 -22.85
N THR A 142 -6.06 5.67 -23.28
CA THR A 142 -5.23 6.57 -24.10
C THR A 142 -5.40 6.35 -25.61
N VAL A 143 -6.29 5.43 -26.02
CA VAL A 143 -6.87 5.23 -27.36
C VAL A 143 -8.25 4.59 -27.20
N PRO A 144 -9.18 4.79 -28.15
CA PRO A 144 -10.41 3.99 -28.22
C PRO A 144 -10.11 2.48 -28.28
N ALA A 145 -10.93 1.67 -27.62
CA ALA A 145 -10.78 0.22 -27.61
C ALA A 145 -12.15 -0.48 -27.72
N LYS A 146 -12.13 -1.79 -28.03
CA LYS A 146 -13.35 -2.61 -28.12
C LYS A 146 -13.62 -3.31 -26.78
N PRO A 147 -14.84 -3.25 -26.22
CA PRO A 147 -15.22 -3.98 -25.02
C PRO A 147 -15.75 -5.37 -25.39
N GLN A 148 -15.17 -6.43 -24.82
CA GLN A 148 -15.57 -7.83 -25.06
C GLN A 148 -15.86 -8.58 -23.75
N ILE A 149 -16.65 -9.65 -23.82
CA ILE A 149 -17.03 -10.48 -22.66
C ILE A 149 -15.80 -11.19 -22.07
N ALA A 150 -15.67 -11.16 -20.74
CA ALA A 150 -14.52 -11.71 -20.01
C ALA A 150 -14.59 -13.24 -19.83
N LYS A 151 -14.33 -13.98 -20.91
CA LYS A 151 -14.34 -15.45 -20.91
C LYS A 151 -13.41 -16.05 -19.83
N ASN A 152 -13.87 -17.14 -19.21
CA ASN A 152 -13.10 -18.04 -18.33
C ASN A 152 -12.44 -17.39 -17.08
N ARG A 153 -13.04 -16.35 -16.49
CA ARG A 153 -12.49 -15.69 -15.27
C ARG A 153 -13.02 -16.20 -13.92
N CYS A 154 -14.06 -17.03 -13.90
CA CYS A 154 -14.56 -17.65 -12.68
C CYS A 154 -13.79 -18.91 -12.29
N ARG A 155 -13.72 -19.20 -10.98
CA ARG A 155 -13.36 -20.54 -10.50
C ARG A 155 -14.46 -21.53 -10.92
N THR A 156 -14.09 -22.77 -11.19
CA THR A 156 -14.94 -23.81 -11.80
C THR A 156 -16.16 -24.28 -10.97
N GLN A 157 -16.45 -23.63 -9.83
CA GLN A 157 -17.57 -23.96 -8.93
C GLN A 157 -18.26 -22.71 -8.33
N ASP A 158 -18.08 -21.51 -8.89
CA ASP A 158 -18.73 -20.28 -8.41
C ASP A 158 -19.93 -19.88 -9.30
N PRO A 159 -21.17 -20.21 -8.91
CA PRO A 159 -22.38 -19.88 -9.69
C PRO A 159 -22.73 -18.38 -9.63
N LEU A 160 -22.30 -17.66 -8.58
CA LEU A 160 -22.54 -16.23 -8.49
C LEU A 160 -21.61 -15.49 -9.46
N CYS A 161 -20.31 -15.83 -9.48
CA CYS A 161 -19.40 -15.32 -10.50
C CYS A 161 -19.87 -15.66 -11.92
N ALA A 162 -20.32 -16.91 -12.16
CA ALA A 162 -20.81 -17.31 -13.48
C ALA A 162 -22.00 -16.44 -13.91
N SER A 163 -23.09 -16.40 -13.13
CA SER A 163 -24.26 -15.55 -13.44
C SER A 163 -23.93 -14.06 -13.57
N LEU A 164 -22.90 -13.57 -12.88
CA LEU A 164 -22.41 -12.19 -12.97
C LEU A 164 -21.41 -11.93 -14.10
N THR A 165 -20.94 -12.91 -14.87
CA THR A 165 -19.93 -12.68 -15.93
C THR A 165 -20.20 -13.36 -17.27
N THR A 166 -21.06 -14.38 -17.34
CA THR A 166 -21.36 -15.09 -18.60
C THR A 166 -22.48 -14.43 -19.42
N TRP A 167 -22.58 -13.09 -19.36
CA TRP A 167 -23.60 -12.29 -20.03
C TRP A 167 -22.94 -11.09 -20.73
N GLY A 168 -23.60 -10.57 -21.76
CA GLY A 168 -23.09 -9.50 -22.62
C GLY A 168 -23.38 -9.79 -24.11
N PRO A 169 -23.22 -8.81 -25.00
CA PRO A 169 -23.51 -8.98 -26.42
C PRO A 169 -22.35 -9.68 -27.15
N ILE A 170 -22.66 -10.69 -27.97
CA ILE A 170 -21.67 -11.42 -28.79
C ILE A 170 -21.40 -10.61 -30.08
N GLN A 171 -20.65 -9.51 -29.96
CA GLN A 171 -20.30 -8.66 -31.10
C GLN A 171 -18.96 -9.05 -31.72
N ALA A 172 -19.00 -9.86 -32.79
CA ALA A 172 -17.79 -10.17 -33.57
C ALA A 172 -17.17 -8.92 -34.25
N ASN A 173 -18.02 -7.96 -34.65
CA ASN A 173 -17.63 -6.74 -35.36
C ASN A 173 -17.90 -5.47 -34.53
N ALA A 174 -17.66 -5.51 -33.21
CA ALA A 174 -17.71 -4.29 -32.39
C ALA A 174 -16.74 -3.23 -32.92
N ASN A 175 -17.13 -1.96 -32.88
CA ASN A 175 -16.27 -0.82 -33.17
C ASN A 175 -15.61 -0.30 -31.88
N ALA A 176 -14.51 0.44 -31.99
CA ALA A 176 -13.81 0.97 -30.83
C ALA A 176 -14.56 2.16 -30.21
N VAL A 177 -14.44 2.34 -28.89
CA VAL A 177 -15.11 3.40 -28.11
C VAL A 177 -14.16 4.06 -27.12
N ASP A 178 -14.43 5.33 -26.76
CA ASP A 178 -13.69 6.10 -25.76
C ASP A 178 -13.92 5.53 -24.34
N GLY A 179 -13.06 4.58 -23.97
CA GLY A 179 -13.12 3.87 -22.71
C GLY A 179 -12.32 4.50 -21.56
N GLY A 180 -12.38 3.81 -20.43
CA GLY A 180 -11.59 3.98 -19.23
C GLY A 180 -11.49 2.63 -18.51
N VAL A 181 -10.51 2.51 -17.62
CA VAL A 181 -10.36 1.30 -16.80
C VAL A 181 -11.23 1.42 -15.55
N LEU A 182 -12.10 0.43 -15.34
CA LEU A 182 -12.87 0.30 -14.10
C LEU A 182 -12.07 -0.50 -13.06
N ILE A 183 -12.06 -0.04 -11.82
CA ILE A 183 -11.49 -0.78 -10.69
C ILE A 183 -12.63 -1.25 -9.77
N PRO A 184 -12.80 -2.57 -9.53
CA PRO A 184 -13.76 -3.09 -8.58
C PRO A 184 -13.40 -2.74 -7.13
N THR A 185 -14.41 -2.53 -6.28
CA THR A 185 -14.25 -2.04 -4.89
C THR A 185 -14.72 -3.03 -3.82
N THR A 186 -15.45 -4.09 -4.18
CA THR A 186 -15.92 -5.12 -3.24
C THR A 186 -15.58 -6.53 -3.73
N LEU A 187 -15.67 -7.53 -2.84
CA LEU A 187 -15.51 -8.95 -3.20
C LEU A 187 -16.63 -9.46 -4.12
N GLU A 188 -17.76 -8.76 -4.20
CA GLU A 188 -18.91 -9.08 -5.06
C GLU A 188 -18.87 -8.36 -6.43
N SER A 189 -17.75 -7.75 -6.76
CA SER A 189 -17.58 -6.89 -7.94
C SER A 189 -16.78 -7.58 -9.03
N TYR A 190 -17.49 -8.24 -9.95
CA TYR A 190 -16.91 -9.13 -10.96
C TYR A 190 -16.69 -8.42 -12.29
N THR A 191 -15.63 -8.81 -13.00
CA THR A 191 -15.34 -8.31 -14.36
C THR A 191 -16.13 -9.12 -15.39
N ALA A 192 -17.25 -8.59 -15.87
CA ALA A 192 -18.03 -9.20 -16.95
C ALA A 192 -17.47 -8.87 -18.34
N GLY A 193 -16.74 -7.75 -18.48
CA GLY A 193 -16.17 -7.32 -19.74
C GLY A 193 -14.76 -6.74 -19.59
N ILE A 194 -13.93 -6.93 -20.61
CA ILE A 194 -12.54 -6.47 -20.69
C ILE A 194 -12.27 -5.73 -21.98
N TRP A 195 -11.26 -4.87 -21.95
CA TRP A 195 -10.74 -4.17 -23.13
C TRP A 195 -9.83 -5.10 -23.93
N GLU A 196 -10.11 -5.25 -25.22
CA GLU A 196 -9.33 -6.09 -26.14
C GLU A 196 -7.87 -5.62 -26.28
N ALA A 197 -7.65 -4.30 -26.42
CA ALA A 197 -6.35 -3.72 -26.72
C ALA A 197 -5.46 -3.36 -25.50
N SER A 198 -5.93 -3.55 -24.26
CA SER A 198 -5.22 -3.11 -23.04
C SER A 198 -5.02 -4.21 -22.00
N GLY A 199 -4.55 -5.38 -22.45
CA GLY A 199 -4.06 -6.45 -21.56
C GLY A 199 -5.15 -7.07 -20.68
N SER A 200 -6.39 -7.13 -21.17
CA SER A 200 -7.57 -7.55 -20.39
C SER A 200 -7.90 -6.67 -19.18
N SER A 201 -7.62 -5.36 -19.24
CA SER A 201 -8.10 -4.39 -18.25
C SER A 201 -9.64 -4.35 -18.21
N PRO A 202 -10.29 -4.22 -17.03
CA PRO A 202 -11.75 -4.24 -16.96
C PRO A 202 -12.43 -3.10 -17.73
N ALA A 203 -13.37 -3.49 -18.59
CA ALA A 203 -14.26 -2.63 -19.37
C ALA A 203 -15.70 -2.64 -18.85
N VAL A 204 -16.13 -3.72 -18.18
CA VAL A 204 -17.43 -3.81 -17.50
C VAL A 204 -17.25 -4.50 -16.14
N ILE A 205 -17.66 -3.83 -15.07
CA ILE A 205 -17.77 -4.40 -13.73
C ILE A 205 -19.26 -4.55 -13.38
N THR A 206 -19.63 -5.59 -12.62
CA THR A 206 -20.98 -5.76 -12.11
C THR A 206 -21.01 -6.39 -10.72
N THR A 207 -22.03 -6.01 -9.95
CA THR A 207 -22.47 -6.63 -8.69
C THR A 207 -23.91 -7.10 -8.86
N GLN A 208 -24.49 -7.83 -7.90
CA GLN A 208 -25.92 -8.19 -7.98
C GLN A 208 -26.85 -7.00 -8.29
N LYS A 209 -26.55 -5.81 -7.73
CA LYS A 209 -27.35 -4.60 -7.86
C LYS A 209 -26.92 -3.63 -8.98
N ALA A 210 -25.69 -3.72 -9.50
CA ALA A 210 -25.18 -2.71 -10.44
C ALA A 210 -24.40 -3.27 -11.65
N THR A 211 -24.39 -2.49 -12.73
CA THR A 211 -23.59 -2.70 -13.94
C THR A 211 -22.89 -1.39 -14.32
N TYR A 212 -21.57 -1.37 -14.35
CA TYR A 212 -20.79 -0.18 -14.74
C TYR A 212 -20.11 -0.47 -16.08
N LEU A 213 -20.47 0.30 -17.11
CA LEU A 213 -19.89 0.29 -18.46
C LEU A 213 -18.75 1.30 -18.53
N GLY A 214 -17.53 0.84 -18.84
CA GLY A 214 -16.30 1.62 -18.75
C GLY A 214 -16.07 2.61 -19.89
N TRP A 215 -17.08 3.13 -20.59
CA TRP A 215 -16.88 4.09 -21.69
C TRP A 215 -17.92 5.21 -21.69
N ARG A 216 -17.58 6.31 -22.38
CA ARG A 216 -18.49 7.44 -22.58
C ARG A 216 -19.61 7.07 -23.55
N TRP A 217 -20.80 6.83 -22.99
CA TRP A 217 -22.02 6.54 -23.73
C TRP A 217 -22.53 7.82 -24.39
N GLY A 218 -22.98 7.79 -25.64
CA GLY A 218 -23.42 9.00 -26.35
C GLY A 218 -22.34 9.75 -27.15
N ASN A 219 -21.04 9.54 -26.92
CA ASN A 219 -19.96 10.30 -27.59
C ASN A 219 -19.82 9.97 -29.10
N GLN A 220 -18.72 10.35 -29.76
CA GLN A 220 -18.37 9.90 -31.12
C GLN A 220 -18.08 8.38 -31.26
N SER A 221 -18.31 7.61 -30.19
CA SER A 221 -18.23 6.15 -30.11
C SER A 221 -19.31 5.43 -30.95
N SER A 222 -19.13 4.13 -31.21
CA SER A 222 -20.11 3.30 -31.93
C SER A 222 -21.47 3.20 -31.23
N VAL A 223 -22.55 3.40 -32.00
CA VAL A 223 -23.95 3.30 -31.53
C VAL A 223 -24.32 1.84 -31.24
N GLU A 224 -23.75 0.91 -32.00
CA GLU A 224 -23.97 -0.52 -31.93
C GLU A 224 -23.45 -1.10 -30.60
N VAL A 225 -22.30 -0.62 -30.12
CA VAL A 225 -21.74 -0.99 -28.81
C VAL A 225 -22.62 -0.44 -27.67
N ASP A 226 -23.01 0.83 -27.75
CA ASP A 226 -23.79 1.52 -26.73
C ASP A 226 -25.19 0.90 -26.53
N ILE A 227 -25.89 0.56 -27.63
CA ILE A 227 -27.23 -0.04 -27.56
C ILE A 227 -27.14 -1.48 -27.06
N ALA A 228 -26.24 -2.30 -27.61
CA ALA A 228 -26.21 -3.73 -27.30
C ALA A 228 -25.77 -4.02 -25.85
N TRP A 229 -24.81 -3.27 -25.31
CA TRP A 229 -24.42 -3.42 -23.90
C TRP A 229 -25.48 -2.87 -22.93
N LEU A 230 -26.20 -1.80 -23.28
CA LEU A 230 -27.33 -1.32 -22.47
C LEU A 230 -28.48 -2.35 -22.47
N GLN A 231 -28.83 -2.91 -23.63
CA GLN A 231 -29.85 -3.97 -23.73
C GLN A 231 -29.44 -5.25 -22.96
N ALA A 232 -28.18 -5.66 -23.03
CA ALA A 232 -27.66 -6.80 -22.28
C ALA A 232 -27.71 -6.55 -20.77
N ALA A 233 -27.33 -5.35 -20.32
CA ALA A 233 -27.41 -4.96 -18.91
C ALA A 233 -28.87 -4.94 -18.39
N LEU A 234 -29.81 -4.39 -19.16
CA LEU A 234 -31.24 -4.37 -18.83
C LEU A 234 -31.84 -5.78 -18.75
N SER A 235 -31.53 -6.64 -19.72
CA SER A 235 -31.92 -8.07 -19.70
C SER A 235 -31.42 -8.76 -18.42
N ARG A 236 -30.16 -8.53 -18.07
CA ARG A 236 -29.48 -9.07 -16.87
C ARG A 236 -29.96 -8.42 -15.55
N HIS A 237 -30.64 -7.28 -15.60
CA HIS A 237 -31.40 -6.72 -14.47
C HIS A 237 -32.89 -7.11 -14.52
N GLY A 238 -33.34 -7.95 -15.45
CA GLY A 238 -34.71 -8.43 -15.52
C GLY A 238 -35.71 -7.38 -15.99
N LEU A 239 -35.33 -6.56 -16.97
CA LEU A 239 -36.25 -5.85 -17.87
C LEU A 239 -36.25 -6.56 -19.24
N ALA A 240 -37.44 -6.87 -19.74
CA ALA A 240 -37.59 -7.52 -21.05
C ALA A 240 -37.32 -6.52 -22.19
N THR A 241 -36.19 -6.68 -22.89
CA THR A 241 -35.89 -5.92 -24.11
C THR A 241 -36.36 -6.71 -25.33
N ASN A 242 -37.44 -6.29 -25.98
CA ASN A 242 -38.01 -6.97 -27.16
C ASN A 242 -36.98 -7.09 -28.31
N PRO A 243 -36.50 -8.30 -28.65
CA PRO A 243 -35.44 -8.49 -29.63
C PRO A 243 -36.04 -8.70 -31.03
N THR A 244 -36.50 -7.63 -31.68
CA THR A 244 -37.01 -7.71 -33.06
C THR A 244 -35.86 -7.76 -34.08
N THR A 245 -35.23 -8.93 -34.21
CA THR A 245 -34.26 -9.21 -35.28
C THR A 245 -34.98 -9.46 -36.59
N THR A 246 -35.09 -8.42 -37.43
CA THR A 246 -35.49 -8.55 -38.83
C THR A 246 -34.49 -7.79 -39.71
N PRO A 247 -33.78 -8.45 -40.65
CA PRO A 247 -32.86 -7.75 -41.54
C PRO A 247 -33.64 -6.93 -42.56
N VAL A 248 -33.44 -5.60 -42.56
CA VAL A 248 -33.98 -4.72 -43.61
C VAL A 248 -32.99 -4.69 -44.77
N ALA A 249 -33.48 -4.98 -45.97
CA ALA A 249 -32.67 -5.09 -47.18
C ALA A 249 -32.16 -3.73 -47.69
N THR A 250 -31.14 -3.78 -48.55
CA THR A 250 -30.51 -2.63 -49.20
C THR A 250 -31.52 -1.84 -50.05
N VAL A 251 -31.64 -0.54 -49.83
CA VAL A 251 -32.40 0.39 -50.70
C VAL A 251 -31.53 1.61 -51.01
N THR A 252 -31.10 1.73 -52.27
CA THR A 252 -30.32 2.85 -52.79
C THR A 252 -31.15 3.72 -53.74
N ILE A 253 -31.45 4.95 -53.33
CA ILE A 253 -31.92 6.05 -54.21
C ILE A 253 -31.38 7.40 -53.64
N PRO A 254 -31.35 8.53 -54.38
CA PRO A 254 -30.06 9.14 -54.72
C PRO A 254 -29.82 10.55 -54.16
N VAL A 255 -28.60 11.06 -54.39
CA VAL A 255 -28.10 12.36 -53.92
C VAL A 255 -28.50 13.52 -54.85
N PRO A 256 -29.05 14.63 -54.33
CA PRO A 256 -29.05 15.94 -54.99
C PRO A 256 -27.75 16.73 -54.71
N ALA A 257 -27.29 17.51 -55.69
CA ALA A 257 -26.07 18.33 -55.60
C ALA A 257 -26.24 19.61 -54.74
N PRO A 258 -25.15 20.19 -54.20
CA PRO A 258 -25.22 21.36 -53.30
C PRO A 258 -25.41 22.69 -54.03
N THR A 259 -26.04 23.66 -53.36
CA THR A 259 -26.13 25.07 -53.78
C THR A 259 -25.25 26.00 -52.93
N PRO A 260 -24.78 27.15 -53.49
CA PRO A 260 -23.74 27.98 -52.87
C PRO A 260 -24.29 29.00 -51.84
N PRO A 261 -23.42 29.58 -50.98
CA PRO A 261 -23.82 30.53 -49.93
C PRO A 261 -24.01 31.97 -50.44
N PRO A 262 -25.07 32.69 -50.01
CA PRO A 262 -25.16 34.15 -50.11
C PRO A 262 -24.28 34.85 -49.06
N ALA A 263 -23.96 36.12 -49.29
CA ALA A 263 -22.99 36.88 -48.49
C ALA A 263 -23.61 37.88 -47.49
N THR A 264 -22.83 38.17 -46.45
CA THR A 264 -22.69 39.43 -45.67
C THR A 264 -23.92 40.31 -45.42
N ALA A 265 -24.21 40.54 -44.12
CA ALA A 265 -24.83 41.77 -43.62
C ALA A 265 -23.97 42.35 -42.48
N THR A 266 -23.87 43.68 -42.39
CA THR A 266 -22.93 44.41 -41.51
C THR A 266 -23.62 45.39 -40.56
N LEU A 267 -22.82 45.97 -39.65
CA LEU A 267 -23.05 47.17 -38.82
C LEU A 267 -23.61 46.93 -37.40
N PRO A 268 -23.36 47.85 -36.43
CA PRO A 268 -22.41 48.99 -36.45
C PRO A 268 -21.32 48.88 -35.35
N ALA A 269 -20.29 49.72 -35.46
CA ALA A 269 -19.30 49.91 -34.39
C ALA A 269 -19.80 50.91 -33.32
N PHE A 270 -19.31 50.78 -32.09
CA PHE A 270 -19.38 51.82 -31.06
C PHE A 270 -17.98 52.35 -30.72
N THR A 271 -17.89 53.65 -30.49
CA THR A 271 -16.63 54.42 -30.37
C THR A 271 -16.12 54.53 -28.94
N ALA A 272 -14.80 54.67 -28.79
CA ALA A 272 -14.15 54.91 -27.50
C ALA A 272 -14.04 56.43 -27.20
N PRO A 273 -14.18 56.85 -25.93
CA PRO A 273 -13.74 58.16 -25.46
C PRO A 273 -12.23 58.15 -25.13
N VAL A 274 -11.51 59.23 -25.47
CA VAL A 274 -10.09 59.44 -25.13
C VAL A 274 -9.94 60.49 -24.03
N THR A 275 -9.30 60.15 -22.90
CA THR A 275 -8.36 60.95 -22.08
C THR A 275 -8.09 60.23 -20.74
N ALA A 276 -6.98 60.41 -20.01
CA ALA A 276 -5.73 61.15 -20.23
C ALA A 276 -4.54 60.42 -19.56
N THR A 277 -3.31 60.86 -19.81
CA THR A 277 -2.06 60.24 -19.34
C THR A 277 -1.57 60.73 -17.96
N ARG A 278 -0.94 59.84 -17.18
CA ARG A 278 0.14 60.17 -16.22
C ARG A 278 1.10 58.98 -16.01
N PRO A 279 2.40 59.20 -15.76
CA PRO A 279 3.43 58.14 -15.88
C PRO A 279 3.75 57.40 -14.56
N ALA A 280 4.57 56.35 -14.67
CA ALA A 280 5.05 55.54 -13.57
C ALA A 280 6.11 56.25 -12.69
N PRO A 281 6.24 55.88 -11.40
CA PRO A 281 7.24 56.44 -10.49
C PRO A 281 8.61 55.76 -10.60
N THR A 282 9.68 56.56 -10.65
CA THR A 282 11.06 56.11 -10.42
C THR A 282 11.43 56.22 -8.93
N PRO A 283 12.26 55.31 -8.38
CA PRO A 283 12.85 55.47 -7.05
C PRO A 283 14.09 56.39 -7.09
N PRO A 284 14.39 57.13 -6.00
CA PRO A 284 15.55 58.03 -5.92
C PRO A 284 16.84 57.32 -5.46
N PRO A 285 18.03 57.88 -5.75
CA PRO A 285 19.33 57.38 -5.28
C PRO A 285 19.78 58.01 -3.96
N VAL A 286 20.68 57.34 -3.23
CA VAL A 286 21.50 57.92 -2.15
C VAL A 286 22.94 57.40 -2.26
N THR A 287 23.92 58.27 -2.04
CA THR A 287 25.36 58.03 -2.21
C THR A 287 26.12 58.38 -0.92
N ALA A 288 27.37 57.90 -0.80
CA ALA A 288 28.44 58.47 0.05
C ALA A 288 28.37 58.13 1.56
N THR A 289 29.46 58.12 2.35
CA THR A 289 30.92 58.16 2.06
C THR A 289 31.72 57.56 3.22
N ARG A 290 33.04 57.35 3.05
CA ARG A 290 33.97 56.91 4.11
C ARG A 290 35.09 57.93 4.33
N PRO A 291 35.49 58.20 5.59
CA PRO A 291 36.90 58.28 5.98
C PRO A 291 37.20 57.25 7.11
N ALA A 292 38.29 56.48 7.17
CA ALA A 292 39.71 56.68 6.83
C ALA A 292 40.56 57.28 7.97
N PHE A 293 41.48 56.47 8.49
CA PHE A 293 42.73 56.87 9.17
C PHE A 293 43.83 55.81 8.90
N THR A 294 45.07 56.06 9.30
CA THR A 294 46.29 55.63 8.57
C THR A 294 47.19 54.61 9.31
N ALA A 295 48.09 53.98 8.54
CA ALA A 295 49.18 53.09 8.99
C ALA A 295 50.46 53.90 9.37
N PRO A 296 51.72 53.38 9.52
CA PRO A 296 52.43 52.42 8.64
C PRO A 296 53.43 51.43 9.34
N VAL A 297 54.35 50.86 8.53
CA VAL A 297 55.70 50.26 8.82
C VAL A 297 55.87 48.73 8.54
N THR A 298 56.63 48.50 7.45
CA THR A 298 57.51 47.38 6.98
C THR A 298 58.16 46.42 8.01
N ALA A 299 58.62 45.18 7.71
CA ALA A 299 58.66 44.26 6.53
C ALA A 299 58.95 42.78 7.03
N THR A 300 59.46 41.71 6.38
CA THR A 300 60.16 41.41 5.09
C THR A 300 60.07 39.88 4.72
N ARG A 301 60.72 39.43 3.63
CA ARG A 301 61.08 38.01 3.25
C ARG A 301 62.63 37.80 3.39
N PRO A 302 63.31 36.62 3.20
CA PRO A 302 62.92 35.37 2.47
C PRO A 302 63.40 33.96 3.02
N ALA A 303 62.92 32.87 2.36
CA ALA A 303 63.53 31.57 1.98
C ALA A 303 64.50 30.69 2.85
N ASN A 304 64.09 29.41 3.08
CA ASN A 304 64.72 28.07 2.80
C ASN A 304 66.22 27.91 2.37
N PRO A 305 66.88 26.69 2.44
CA PRO A 305 66.49 25.35 3.01
C PRO A 305 67.61 24.43 3.68
N ILE A 306 67.25 23.18 4.09
CA ILE A 306 68.03 21.89 4.30
C ILE A 306 69.19 21.75 5.35
N PRO A 307 69.69 20.52 5.75
CA PRO A 307 69.19 19.10 5.75
C PRO A 307 69.55 18.14 6.97
N VAL A 308 69.00 16.89 6.98
CA VAL A 308 69.41 15.60 7.66
C VAL A 308 69.57 15.51 9.21
N PRO A 309 69.69 14.31 9.89
CA PRO A 309 69.83 12.89 9.45
C PRO A 309 68.87 11.82 10.08
N LEU A 310 69.09 10.53 9.73
CA LEU A 310 68.37 9.30 10.15
C LEU A 310 68.80 8.76 11.55
N PRO A 311 68.11 7.71 12.06
CA PRO A 311 68.85 6.51 12.49
C PRO A 311 68.30 5.14 11.99
N THR A 312 69.05 4.08 12.31
CA THR A 312 69.10 2.72 11.71
C THR A 312 68.16 1.65 12.31
N THR A 313 68.05 0.50 11.63
CA THR A 313 67.43 -0.76 12.11
C THR A 313 68.42 -1.69 12.83
N PRO A 314 67.91 -2.69 13.58
CA PRO A 314 68.53 -4.02 13.68
C PRO A 314 67.54 -5.18 13.44
N ARG A 315 68.04 -6.43 13.43
CA ARG A 315 67.32 -7.66 12.98
C ARG A 315 67.54 -8.84 13.94
N VAL A 316 66.48 -9.57 14.33
CA VAL A 316 66.54 -10.86 15.07
C VAL A 316 65.43 -11.83 14.61
N GLN A 317 65.66 -13.14 14.73
CA GLN A 317 64.78 -14.31 14.51
C GLN A 317 65.28 -15.46 15.43
N PRO A 318 64.61 -16.64 15.65
CA PRO A 318 63.80 -17.41 14.69
C PRO A 318 62.55 -18.18 15.25
N THR A 319 61.92 -19.01 14.38
CA THR A 319 60.97 -20.16 14.65
C THR A 319 59.62 -19.88 15.37
N ALA A 320 58.43 -20.38 14.96
CA ALA A 320 57.91 -21.14 13.79
C ALA A 320 56.34 -21.06 13.80
N THR A 321 55.44 -21.73 13.03
CA THR A 321 55.48 -22.84 12.03
C THR A 321 54.21 -22.85 11.12
N VAL A 322 54.36 -23.27 9.85
CA VAL A 322 53.54 -24.19 8.96
C VAL A 322 52.09 -24.59 9.37
N PRO A 323 51.07 -24.76 8.44
CA PRO A 323 51.16 -25.08 6.98
C PRO A 323 50.25 -24.33 5.94
N SER A 324 50.78 -24.15 4.71
CA SER A 324 50.21 -24.44 3.35
C SER A 324 48.86 -23.85 2.84
N PRO A 325 48.53 -23.87 1.51
CA PRO A 325 49.28 -24.33 0.31
C PRO A 325 49.49 -23.24 -0.81
N ARG A 326 49.92 -23.69 -2.00
CA ARG A 326 50.32 -22.88 -3.20
C ARG A 326 49.15 -22.26 -4.01
N PRO A 327 49.46 -21.30 -4.89
CA PRO A 327 49.23 -21.48 -6.34
C PRO A 327 50.49 -21.25 -7.23
N VAL A 328 50.30 -21.20 -8.56
CA VAL A 328 51.33 -21.45 -9.60
C VAL A 328 51.86 -20.18 -10.30
N THR A 329 53.04 -20.30 -10.90
CA THR A 329 53.86 -19.31 -11.63
C THR A 329 53.18 -18.60 -12.82
N PRO A 330 53.46 -17.31 -13.06
CA PRO A 330 53.38 -16.65 -14.36
C PRO A 330 54.77 -16.57 -15.05
N ALA A 331 54.80 -16.63 -16.38
CA ALA A 331 56.05 -16.64 -17.18
C ALA A 331 56.63 -15.22 -17.43
N ILE A 332 57.94 -15.18 -17.73
CA ILE A 332 58.72 -13.99 -18.10
C ILE A 332 58.79 -13.88 -19.63
N LEU A 333 58.86 -12.66 -20.19
CA LEU A 333 59.72 -12.20 -21.31
C LEU A 333 59.60 -10.64 -21.43
N PRO A 334 60.47 -9.91 -22.18
CA PRO A 334 61.06 -8.67 -21.66
C PRO A 334 60.58 -7.35 -22.31
N GLN A 335 61.12 -6.23 -21.82
CA GLN A 335 60.90 -4.86 -22.30
C GLN A 335 61.99 -4.36 -23.27
N THR A 336 61.79 -3.12 -23.77
CA THR A 336 62.71 -2.21 -24.52
C THR A 336 62.62 -2.24 -26.06
N PRO A 337 62.98 -1.15 -26.77
CA PRO A 337 62.61 0.26 -26.48
C PRO A 337 62.23 1.09 -27.73
N VAL A 338 61.29 2.05 -27.61
CA VAL A 338 61.06 3.09 -28.65
C VAL A 338 60.71 4.44 -28.01
N SER A 339 61.22 5.54 -28.59
CA SER A 339 61.01 6.94 -28.18
C SER A 339 60.18 7.70 -29.26
N PRO A 340 59.68 8.93 -29.01
CA PRO A 340 58.41 9.40 -29.59
C PRO A 340 58.51 9.88 -31.05
N PRO A 341 57.35 10.06 -31.72
CA PRO A 341 57.02 11.45 -32.05
C PRO A 341 55.52 11.84 -32.01
N ARG A 342 55.33 13.16 -31.90
CA ARG A 342 54.18 14.01 -32.30
C ARG A 342 52.83 13.91 -31.57
N SER A 343 52.35 15.10 -31.24
CA SER A 343 51.01 15.44 -30.80
C SER A 343 50.01 15.49 -31.97
N THR A 344 48.89 14.77 -31.84
CA THR A 344 47.64 15.07 -32.55
C THR A 344 46.47 14.84 -31.59
N THR A 345 45.94 15.92 -31.01
CA THR A 345 44.79 15.86 -30.10
C THR A 345 43.52 15.52 -30.88
N PRO A 346 42.81 14.42 -30.60
CA PRO A 346 41.48 14.19 -31.16
C PRO A 346 40.49 15.22 -30.59
N PRO A 347 39.55 15.75 -31.38
CA PRO A 347 38.64 16.79 -30.91
C PRO A 347 37.67 16.25 -29.85
N ALA A 348 37.45 17.02 -28.79
CA ALA A 348 36.42 16.73 -27.81
C ALA A 348 35.03 16.80 -28.49
N THR A 349 34.30 15.70 -28.50
CA THR A 349 32.94 15.63 -29.06
C THR A 349 31.97 16.40 -28.16
N SER A 350 31.70 17.65 -28.50
CA SER A 350 30.69 18.47 -27.81
C SER A 350 29.28 17.91 -28.05
N LEU A 351 28.60 17.53 -26.97
CA LEU A 351 27.20 17.11 -26.98
C LEU A 351 26.24 18.32 -27.11
N THR A 352 26.44 19.12 -28.15
CA THR A 352 25.60 20.29 -28.50
C THR A 352 24.34 19.87 -29.28
N ALA A 353 23.51 19.06 -28.63
CA ALA A 353 22.17 18.70 -29.14
C ALA A 353 21.13 19.75 -28.70
N THR A 354 21.20 20.96 -29.26
CA THR A 354 20.41 22.13 -28.85
C THR A 354 18.94 22.06 -29.30
N ARG A 355 18.19 21.07 -28.77
CA ARG A 355 16.72 21.12 -28.76
C ARG A 355 16.29 22.05 -27.63
N THR A 356 15.62 23.14 -27.96
CA THR A 356 15.08 24.08 -26.97
C THR A 356 14.15 23.37 -25.99
N LEU A 357 14.49 23.47 -24.71
CA LEU A 357 13.72 22.87 -23.62
C LEU A 357 12.39 23.61 -23.46
N PRO A 358 11.23 22.93 -23.50
CA PRO A 358 10.00 23.53 -22.99
C PRO A 358 10.16 23.72 -21.48
N ASN A 359 9.86 24.95 -21.00
CA ASN A 359 10.13 25.46 -19.65
C ASN A 359 10.18 24.38 -18.54
N THR A 360 11.35 24.22 -17.92
CA THR A 360 11.55 23.31 -16.79
C THR A 360 10.56 23.63 -15.68
N PRO A 361 9.68 22.69 -15.27
CA PRO A 361 8.75 22.95 -14.18
C PRO A 361 9.52 23.11 -12.87
N THR A 362 9.44 24.30 -12.27
CA THR A 362 10.10 24.59 -10.99
C THR A 362 9.57 23.69 -9.88
N VAL A 363 10.49 23.13 -9.09
CA VAL A 363 10.14 22.30 -7.94
C VAL A 363 9.48 23.17 -6.87
N PRO A 364 8.31 22.80 -6.33
CA PRO A 364 7.70 23.52 -5.22
C PRO A 364 8.63 23.55 -4.00
N SER A 365 8.83 24.74 -3.44
CA SER A 365 9.51 24.93 -2.16
C SER A 365 8.76 24.15 -1.06
N GLY A 366 9.44 23.20 -0.40
CA GLY A 366 8.83 22.34 0.62
C GLY A 366 8.43 20.93 0.15
N PHE A 367 8.87 20.46 -1.03
CA PHE A 367 8.71 19.06 -1.40
C PHE A 367 9.46 18.12 -0.42
N ILE A 368 8.72 17.17 0.17
CA ILE A 368 9.27 16.10 1.02
C ILE A 368 9.44 14.84 0.17
N ASP A 369 10.58 14.16 0.26
CA ASP A 369 10.81 12.86 -0.40
C ASP A 369 9.67 11.88 -0.09
N PRO A 370 9.04 11.20 -1.07
CA PRO A 370 7.92 10.31 -0.78
C PRO A 370 8.29 9.11 0.10
N SER A 371 9.57 8.71 0.17
CA SER A 371 10.06 7.73 1.17
C SER A 371 10.01 8.27 2.61
N GLU A 372 10.06 9.59 2.78
CA GLU A 372 9.91 10.27 4.06
C GLU A 372 8.46 10.72 4.35
N GLN A 373 7.57 10.74 3.35
CA GLN A 373 6.16 11.12 3.52
C GLN A 373 5.40 10.14 4.44
N ILE A 374 4.51 10.70 5.26
CA ILE A 374 3.56 9.96 6.10
C ILE A 374 2.17 10.29 5.57
N ALA A 375 1.29 9.29 5.41
CA ALA A 375 -0.07 9.56 5.01
C ALA A 375 -0.80 10.39 6.09
N PRO A 376 -1.52 11.47 5.74
CA PRO A 376 -2.23 12.30 6.71
C PRO A 376 -3.31 11.49 7.43
N ALA A 377 -3.82 12.05 8.53
CA ALA A 377 -4.88 11.42 9.32
C ALA A 377 -6.04 10.99 8.40
N GLY A 378 -6.49 9.76 8.58
CA GLY A 378 -7.53 9.15 7.77
C GLY A 378 -8.94 9.54 8.22
N LEU A 379 -9.06 10.19 9.38
CA LEU A 379 -10.25 10.84 9.90
C LEU A 379 -9.82 11.97 10.85
N GLU A 380 -10.20 13.20 10.52
CA GLU A 380 -9.99 14.36 11.41
C GLU A 380 -11.31 14.80 12.04
N VAL A 381 -11.31 14.97 13.36
CA VAL A 381 -12.45 15.45 14.15
C VAL A 381 -11.93 16.53 15.09
N GLN A 382 -12.65 17.65 15.15
CA GLN A 382 -12.35 18.81 16.00
C GLN A 382 -13.62 19.18 16.77
N GLN A 383 -13.52 19.94 17.87
CA GLN A 383 -14.71 20.42 18.59
C GLN A 383 -15.52 21.40 17.73
N GLY A 384 -16.83 21.51 18.00
CA GLY A 384 -17.72 22.50 17.40
C GLY A 384 -18.99 21.93 16.77
N ASN A 385 -19.94 22.83 16.46
CA ASN A 385 -21.32 22.51 16.09
C ASN A 385 -21.61 22.52 14.57
N GLN A 386 -20.59 22.37 13.72
CA GLN A 386 -20.80 22.25 12.27
C GLN A 386 -21.56 20.95 11.94
N PRO A 387 -22.33 20.83 10.84
CA PRO A 387 -22.99 19.57 10.48
C PRO A 387 -22.02 18.37 10.40
N ILE A 388 -22.46 17.18 10.79
CA ILE A 388 -21.70 15.93 10.56
C ILE A 388 -22.31 15.25 9.33
N GLU A 389 -21.58 15.23 8.21
CA GLU A 389 -22.01 14.52 7.00
C GLU A 389 -22.14 13.01 7.27
N GLU A 390 -23.12 12.35 6.65
CA GLU A 390 -23.48 10.94 6.93
C GLU A 390 -22.29 9.96 6.84
N LEU A 391 -21.50 10.01 5.76
CA LEU A 391 -20.32 9.16 5.62
C LEU A 391 -19.19 9.52 6.60
N THR A 392 -19.13 10.77 7.07
CA THR A 392 -18.23 11.22 8.14
C THR A 392 -18.70 10.68 9.49
N ALA A 393 -20.01 10.68 9.77
CA ALA A 393 -20.60 10.02 10.94
C ALA A 393 -20.32 8.50 10.94
N ILE A 394 -20.46 7.84 9.79
CA ILE A 394 -20.12 6.43 9.62
C ILE A 394 -18.62 6.19 9.89
N ALA A 395 -17.72 7.01 9.33
CA ALA A 395 -16.28 6.90 9.58
C ALA A 395 -15.91 7.15 11.05
N MET A 396 -16.54 8.15 11.69
CA MET A 396 -16.40 8.43 13.12
C MET A 396 -16.82 7.25 13.98
N ARG A 397 -18.02 6.71 13.76
CA ARG A 397 -18.52 5.56 14.50
C ARG A 397 -17.64 4.31 14.29
N GLN A 398 -17.17 4.09 13.07
CA GLN A 398 -16.31 2.95 12.75
C GLN A 398 -14.93 3.04 13.44
N GLU A 399 -14.27 4.20 13.47
CA GLU A 399 -13.00 4.34 14.22
C GLU A 399 -13.19 4.12 15.73
N LEU A 400 -14.34 4.48 16.33
CA LEU A 400 -14.60 4.10 17.73
C LEU A 400 -14.81 2.59 17.90
N VAL A 401 -15.52 1.94 16.99
CA VAL A 401 -15.69 0.46 16.99
C VAL A 401 -14.34 -0.24 16.82
N ASP A 402 -13.50 0.25 15.91
CA ASP A 402 -12.19 -0.35 15.63
C ASP A 402 -11.20 -0.06 16.77
N LEU A 403 -11.17 1.14 17.34
CA LEU A 403 -10.34 1.48 18.50
C LEU A 403 -10.76 0.69 19.75
N LEU A 404 -12.06 0.58 20.02
CA LEU A 404 -12.55 -0.26 21.12
C LEU A 404 -12.20 -1.74 20.89
N GLY A 405 -12.29 -2.22 19.65
CA GLY A 405 -11.87 -3.58 19.29
C GLY A 405 -10.38 -3.84 19.52
N ARG A 406 -9.51 -2.91 19.11
CA ARG A 406 -8.05 -2.98 19.38
C ARG A 406 -7.76 -2.95 20.89
N PHE A 407 -8.45 -2.08 21.63
CA PHE A 407 -8.35 -1.98 23.09
C PHE A 407 -8.77 -3.30 23.78
N GLU A 408 -9.93 -3.87 23.42
CA GLU A 408 -10.41 -5.15 23.95
C GLU A 408 -9.43 -6.29 23.62
N ASN A 409 -8.94 -6.38 22.37
CA ASN A 409 -7.97 -7.40 21.96
C ASN A 409 -6.63 -7.26 22.73
N ALA A 410 -6.12 -6.05 22.91
CA ALA A 410 -4.91 -5.79 23.70
C ALA A 410 -5.09 -6.18 25.19
N LEU A 411 -6.28 -5.95 25.76
CA LEU A 411 -6.62 -6.31 27.13
C LEU A 411 -6.72 -7.82 27.30
N ILE A 412 -7.33 -8.51 26.35
CA ILE A 412 -7.48 -9.97 26.34
C ILE A 412 -6.11 -10.63 26.22
N ALA A 413 -5.26 -10.22 25.26
CA ALA A 413 -3.90 -10.71 25.13
C ALA A 413 -3.08 -10.48 26.42
N SER A 414 -3.21 -9.30 27.05
CA SER A 414 -2.56 -8.96 28.32
C SER A 414 -2.95 -9.85 29.50
N ASN A 415 -4.16 -10.42 29.53
CA ASN A 415 -4.66 -11.22 30.67
C ASN A 415 -4.70 -12.72 30.36
N SER A 416 -4.69 -13.14 29.09
CA SER A 416 -4.71 -14.56 28.69
C SER A 416 -3.37 -15.27 28.84
N GLY A 417 -2.26 -14.55 29.03
CA GLY A 417 -0.90 -15.10 28.95
C GLY A 417 -0.63 -16.32 29.85
N ASN A 418 -1.08 -16.24 31.11
CA ASN A 418 -0.88 -17.28 32.14
C ASN A 418 -2.05 -18.28 32.26
N ILE A 419 -3.01 -18.24 31.34
CA ILE A 419 -4.23 -19.07 31.42
C ILE A 419 -3.97 -20.45 30.79
N PRO A 420 -4.32 -21.56 31.48
CA PRO A 420 -4.28 -22.89 30.90
C PRO A 420 -5.17 -23.00 29.65
N ILE A 421 -4.66 -23.64 28.59
CA ILE A 421 -5.43 -23.89 27.38
C ILE A 421 -6.46 -24.98 27.68
N ASN A 422 -7.73 -24.61 27.76
CA ASN A 422 -8.84 -25.54 27.90
C ASN A 422 -10.13 -24.95 27.31
N LEU A 423 -10.61 -25.57 26.23
CA LEU A 423 -11.85 -25.19 25.53
C LEU A 423 -13.03 -26.11 25.88
N GLN A 424 -12.82 -27.13 26.74
CA GLN A 424 -13.83 -28.07 27.18
C GLN A 424 -14.53 -27.65 28.49
N VAL A 425 -14.22 -26.47 29.05
CA VAL A 425 -14.79 -25.96 30.31
C VAL A 425 -16.24 -25.48 30.12
N ALA A 426 -17.15 -26.40 29.84
CA ALA A 426 -18.59 -26.17 29.93
C ALA A 426 -19.05 -26.41 31.38
N SER A 427 -19.02 -25.34 32.19
CA SER A 427 -19.72 -25.25 33.48
C SER A 427 -19.42 -26.32 34.56
N THR A 428 -18.21 -26.37 35.12
CA THR A 428 -18.01 -26.60 36.58
C THR A 428 -16.57 -26.30 37.04
N GLN A 429 -16.45 -25.79 38.27
CA GLN A 429 -15.24 -25.78 39.12
C GLN A 429 -13.89 -25.38 38.50
N LEU A 430 -13.67 -24.06 38.36
CA LEU A 430 -12.33 -23.44 38.45
C LEU A 430 -12.19 -22.65 39.76
N THR A 431 -12.53 -23.29 40.89
CA THR A 431 -12.51 -22.70 42.24
C THR A 431 -11.98 -23.69 43.28
N ALA A 432 -10.70 -24.03 43.18
CA ALA A 432 -10.00 -24.90 44.14
C ALA A 432 -8.50 -24.53 44.32
N GLY A 433 -8.16 -23.25 44.15
CA GLY A 433 -6.79 -22.74 44.30
C GLY A 433 -6.73 -21.25 44.05
N THR A 434 -6.59 -20.46 45.12
CA THR A 434 -6.76 -18.99 45.16
C THR A 434 -8.16 -18.49 44.74
N GLY A 435 -8.96 -18.04 45.72
CA GLY A 435 -10.31 -17.48 45.50
C GLY A 435 -10.28 -16.04 44.99
N GLY A 436 -9.76 -15.83 43.78
CA GLY A 436 -9.73 -14.55 43.10
C GLY A 436 -10.55 -14.55 41.80
N SER A 437 -10.96 -13.36 41.35
CA SER A 437 -11.42 -13.18 39.98
C SER A 437 -10.21 -13.33 39.04
N LEU A 438 -10.34 -14.09 37.96
CA LEU A 438 -9.27 -14.22 36.95
C LEU A 438 -8.98 -12.89 36.23
N ALA A 439 -9.91 -11.94 36.28
CA ALA A 439 -9.71 -10.55 35.90
C ALA A 439 -8.82 -9.82 36.92
N SER A 440 -7.65 -9.36 36.45
CA SER A 440 -6.77 -8.46 37.21
C SER A 440 -7.49 -7.15 37.60
N ALA A 441 -6.96 -6.42 38.59
CA ALA A 441 -7.53 -5.14 39.02
C ALA A 441 -7.68 -4.15 37.84
N ASN A 442 -6.70 -4.14 36.93
CA ASN A 442 -6.70 -3.32 35.72
C ASN A 442 -7.88 -3.66 34.80
N PHE A 443 -8.21 -4.95 34.63
CA PHE A 443 -9.32 -5.40 33.79
C PHE A 443 -10.67 -4.84 34.28
N LYS A 444 -10.89 -4.84 35.61
CA LYS A 444 -12.11 -4.26 36.22
C LYS A 444 -12.21 -2.75 36.08
N GLN A 445 -11.08 -2.05 35.97
CA GLN A 445 -11.06 -0.62 35.65
C GLN A 445 -11.36 -0.38 34.16
N SER A 446 -10.89 -1.26 33.27
CA SER A 446 -11.22 -1.22 31.85
C SER A 446 -12.71 -1.46 31.55
N ASP A 447 -13.39 -2.34 32.31
CA ASP A 447 -14.81 -2.67 32.11
C ASP A 447 -15.73 -1.42 32.09
N GLN A 448 -15.45 -0.43 32.95
CA GLN A 448 -16.21 0.83 32.99
C GLN A 448 -16.06 1.64 31.71
N ILE A 449 -14.84 1.71 31.16
CA ILE A 449 -14.50 2.47 29.96
C ILE A 449 -15.01 1.77 28.71
N ILE A 450 -14.91 0.44 28.66
CA ILE A 450 -15.52 -0.40 27.62
C ILE A 450 -17.04 -0.19 27.60
N THR A 451 -17.69 -0.16 28.77
CA THR A 451 -19.14 0.09 28.88
C THR A 451 -19.51 1.47 28.35
N LYS A 452 -18.81 2.53 28.79
CA LYS A 452 -19.02 3.91 28.31
C LYS A 452 -18.75 4.06 26.81
N ALA A 453 -17.73 3.37 26.28
CA ALA A 453 -17.43 3.35 24.85
C ALA A 453 -18.56 2.69 24.03
N ARG A 454 -19.14 1.59 24.53
CA ARG A 454 -20.27 0.92 23.91
C ARG A 454 -21.54 1.79 23.92
N GLU A 455 -21.78 2.52 25.00
CA GLU A 455 -22.86 3.49 25.10
C GLU A 455 -22.70 4.64 24.08
N VAL A 456 -21.53 5.29 24.01
CA VAL A 456 -21.28 6.35 23.00
C VAL A 456 -21.42 5.80 21.57
N ILE A 457 -20.86 4.62 21.27
CA ILE A 457 -20.97 3.97 19.94
C ILE A 457 -22.44 3.63 19.57
N LYS A 458 -23.27 3.33 20.57
CA LYS A 458 -24.70 3.05 20.40
C LYS A 458 -25.49 4.34 20.17
N ASN A 459 -25.25 5.38 20.96
CA ASN A 459 -26.06 6.60 20.99
C ASN A 459 -25.62 7.63 19.93
N PHE A 460 -24.39 7.56 19.42
CA PHE A 460 -23.84 8.49 18.42
C PHE A 460 -24.71 8.66 17.14
N PRO A 461 -25.30 7.61 16.53
CA PRO A 461 -26.24 7.76 15.41
C PRO A 461 -27.48 8.60 15.76
N GLU A 462 -27.96 8.52 17.00
CA GLU A 462 -29.15 9.26 17.44
C GLU A 462 -28.82 10.75 17.63
N LEU A 463 -27.66 11.08 18.22
CA LEU A 463 -27.15 12.46 18.31
C LEU A 463 -26.96 13.07 16.91
N VAL A 464 -26.44 12.30 15.95
CA VAL A 464 -26.30 12.68 14.54
C VAL A 464 -27.66 12.90 13.87
N ALA A 465 -28.63 12.01 14.08
CA ALA A 465 -29.99 12.15 13.53
C ALA A 465 -30.76 13.34 14.12
N GLN A 466 -30.56 13.63 15.41
CA GLN A 466 -31.11 14.78 16.13
C GLN A 466 -30.38 16.10 15.84
N GLN A 467 -29.36 16.09 14.97
CA GLN A 467 -28.52 17.24 14.60
C GLN A 467 -27.75 17.87 15.80
N ASN A 468 -27.52 17.10 16.86
CA ASN A 468 -26.77 17.55 18.04
C ASN A 468 -25.25 17.40 17.79
N TRP A 469 -24.74 18.18 16.83
CA TRP A 469 -23.40 18.00 16.28
C TRP A 469 -22.27 18.27 17.29
N SER A 470 -22.46 19.26 18.17
CA SER A 470 -21.47 19.59 19.20
C SER A 470 -21.30 18.45 20.19
N GLU A 471 -22.41 17.90 20.71
CA GLU A 471 -22.41 16.77 21.65
C GLU A 471 -21.83 15.51 20.99
N ALA A 472 -22.25 15.20 19.75
CA ALA A 472 -21.75 14.06 19.00
C ALA A 472 -20.21 14.12 18.81
N ARG A 473 -19.63 15.29 18.54
CA ARG A 473 -18.16 15.45 18.46
C ARG A 473 -17.49 15.44 19.83
N GLN A 474 -18.11 16.04 20.85
CA GLN A 474 -17.57 16.06 22.21
C GLN A 474 -17.46 14.63 22.76
N GLN A 475 -18.55 13.86 22.77
CA GLN A 475 -18.54 12.47 23.24
C GLN A 475 -17.54 11.60 22.46
N TRP A 476 -17.44 11.80 21.14
CA TRP A 476 -16.47 11.09 20.28
C TRP A 476 -15.02 11.37 20.66
N LEU A 477 -14.67 12.65 20.85
CA LEU A 477 -13.32 13.07 21.24
C LEU A 477 -12.97 12.61 22.65
N GLU A 478 -13.88 12.82 23.60
CA GLU A 478 -13.72 12.39 24.99
C GLU A 478 -13.50 10.89 25.11
N ILE A 479 -14.31 10.06 24.45
CA ILE A 479 -14.23 8.60 24.61
C ILE A 479 -13.01 8.01 23.90
N ARG A 480 -12.61 8.58 22.76
CA ARG A 480 -11.32 8.26 22.10
C ARG A 480 -10.15 8.56 23.03
N GLN A 481 -10.17 9.72 23.70
CA GLN A 481 -9.14 10.11 24.66
C GLN A 481 -9.12 9.19 25.89
N GLN A 482 -10.28 8.81 26.44
CA GLN A 482 -10.38 7.88 27.59
C GLN A 482 -9.84 6.48 27.25
N LEU A 483 -10.15 5.95 26.06
CA LEU A 483 -9.61 4.67 25.55
C LEU A 483 -8.09 4.73 25.37
N TRP A 484 -7.55 5.85 24.86
CA TRP A 484 -6.10 6.05 24.75
C TRP A 484 -5.40 6.23 26.11
N GLN A 485 -6.01 6.93 27.08
CA GLN A 485 -5.46 7.12 28.42
C GLN A 485 -5.34 5.82 29.24
N HIS A 486 -6.21 4.85 28.98
CA HIS A 486 -6.27 3.57 29.71
C HIS A 486 -5.88 2.36 28.87
N TYR A 487 -5.20 2.60 27.74
CA TYR A 487 -4.87 1.54 26.78
C TYR A 487 -3.99 0.46 27.43
N PRO A 488 -4.21 -0.85 27.15
CA PRO A 488 -3.43 -1.93 27.76
C PRO A 488 -1.94 -1.89 27.39
N THR A 489 -1.14 -1.30 28.28
CA THR A 489 0.31 -1.08 28.17
C THR A 489 1.15 -2.08 28.96
N GLU A 490 0.50 -3.08 29.56
CA GLU A 490 1.10 -4.15 30.35
C GLU A 490 0.79 -5.55 29.78
N GLY A 491 1.40 -6.57 30.40
CA GLY A 491 1.17 -7.99 30.13
C GLY A 491 1.78 -8.45 28.81
N GLU A 492 2.05 -9.75 28.70
CA GLU A 492 2.65 -10.31 27.48
C GLU A 492 1.71 -10.19 26.26
N ARG A 493 2.28 -10.22 25.05
CA ARG A 493 1.53 -10.36 23.78
C ARG A 493 2.03 -11.64 23.10
N LEU A 494 1.41 -12.77 23.48
CA LEU A 494 1.80 -14.10 23.01
C LEU A 494 1.53 -14.30 21.51
N GLY A 495 2.34 -15.14 20.88
CA GLY A 495 2.31 -15.42 19.45
C GLY A 495 3.53 -14.85 18.73
N ALA A 496 4.38 -15.75 18.23
CA ALA A 496 5.59 -15.46 17.47
C ALA A 496 5.43 -14.38 16.39
N GLU A 497 6.21 -13.30 16.45
CA GLU A 497 6.16 -12.18 15.51
C GLU A 497 7.55 -11.69 15.11
N ILE A 498 7.68 -11.25 13.85
CA ILE A 498 8.78 -10.39 13.42
C ILE A 498 8.63 -9.07 14.16
N ARG A 499 9.66 -8.67 14.92
CA ARG A 499 9.71 -7.40 15.65
C ARG A 499 10.95 -6.68 15.18
N ALA A 500 10.81 -5.97 14.07
CA ALA A 500 11.94 -5.41 13.33
C ALA A 500 12.09 -3.90 13.52
N VAL A 501 13.32 -3.39 13.36
CA VAL A 501 13.62 -1.95 13.41
C VAL A 501 14.62 -1.57 12.32
N TRP A 502 14.48 -0.38 11.73
CA TRP A 502 15.57 0.23 10.96
C TRP A 502 16.53 0.95 11.90
N LEU A 503 17.80 0.57 11.88
CA LEU A 503 18.89 1.24 12.60
C LEU A 503 19.67 2.08 11.59
N ASP A 504 19.43 3.38 11.63
CA ASP A 504 19.88 4.38 10.66
C ASP A 504 21.34 4.84 10.88
N ARG A 505 21.98 5.35 9.83
CA ARG A 505 23.33 5.94 9.86
C ARG A 505 23.45 7.08 10.88
N GLY A 506 22.38 7.81 11.19
CA GLY A 506 22.38 8.80 12.27
C GLY A 506 22.68 8.14 13.63
N THR A 507 21.96 7.07 13.96
CA THR A 507 22.21 6.20 15.13
C THR A 507 23.62 5.58 15.10
N ILE A 508 24.08 5.06 13.96
CA ILE A 508 25.43 4.46 13.84
C ILE A 508 26.54 5.49 14.10
N VAL A 509 26.42 6.70 13.54
CA VAL A 509 27.40 7.79 13.75
C VAL A 509 27.34 8.32 15.20
N LYS A 510 26.15 8.42 15.80
CA LYS A 510 25.97 8.77 17.23
C LYS A 510 26.64 7.74 18.16
N ALA A 511 26.67 6.47 17.78
CA ALA A 511 27.28 5.38 18.57
C ALA A 511 28.83 5.42 18.61
N LYS A 512 29.48 5.99 17.58
CA LYS A 512 30.94 6.23 17.47
C LYS A 512 31.89 5.02 17.47
N ASN A 513 31.57 3.92 18.15
CA ASN A 513 32.38 2.71 18.25
C ASN A 513 31.53 1.49 18.69
N GLU A 514 32.15 0.29 18.79
CA GLU A 514 31.45 -0.94 19.21
C GLU A 514 30.77 -0.81 20.58
N ALA A 515 31.40 -0.16 21.56
CA ALA A 515 30.84 -0.05 22.92
C ALA A 515 29.60 0.87 22.97
N GLY A 516 29.62 1.99 22.24
CA GLY A 516 28.43 2.84 22.08
C GLY A 516 27.34 2.16 21.24
N LEU A 517 27.73 1.30 20.29
CA LEU A 517 26.78 0.51 19.50
C LEU A 517 26.15 -0.61 20.34
N ALA A 518 26.91 -1.24 21.25
CA ALA A 518 26.40 -2.22 22.19
C ALA A 518 25.22 -1.67 23.00
N GLN A 519 25.34 -0.44 23.51
CA GLN A 519 24.25 0.25 24.23
C GLN A 519 22.99 0.48 23.38
N VAL A 520 23.11 0.59 22.06
CA VAL A 520 21.94 0.62 21.16
C VAL A 520 21.33 -0.79 21.07
N PHE A 521 22.16 -1.81 20.83
CA PHE A 521 21.72 -3.20 20.73
C PHE A 521 21.12 -3.75 22.03
N ASP A 522 21.61 -3.32 23.21
CA ASP A 522 21.05 -3.64 24.52
C ASP A 522 19.64 -3.06 24.69
N ARG A 523 19.41 -1.81 24.29
CA ARG A 523 18.07 -1.20 24.34
C ARG A 523 17.11 -1.90 23.38
N LEU A 524 17.54 -2.23 22.16
CA LEU A 524 16.71 -2.95 21.19
C LEU A 524 16.37 -4.37 21.68
N ALA A 525 17.34 -5.11 22.23
CA ALA A 525 17.09 -6.42 22.82
C ALA A 525 16.15 -6.33 24.04
N SER A 526 16.29 -5.31 24.89
CA SER A 526 15.36 -5.09 26.03
C SER A 526 13.92 -4.84 25.56
N ALA A 527 13.73 -4.15 24.43
CA ALA A 527 12.44 -3.96 23.78
C ALA A 527 11.94 -5.22 23.02
N GLY A 528 12.69 -6.33 23.04
CA GLY A 528 12.31 -7.57 22.37
C GLY A 528 12.50 -7.58 20.86
N ILE A 529 13.11 -6.56 20.26
CA ILE A 529 13.44 -6.53 18.83
C ILE A 529 14.24 -7.81 18.50
N ASN A 530 13.85 -8.50 17.43
CA ASN A 530 14.50 -9.74 17.00
C ASN A 530 15.14 -9.63 15.61
N THR A 531 14.88 -8.54 14.88
CA THR A 531 15.45 -8.28 13.55
C THR A 531 15.89 -6.82 13.45
N VAL A 532 17.13 -6.56 13.03
CA VAL A 532 17.65 -5.19 12.84
C VAL A 532 18.00 -4.98 11.36
N TYR A 533 17.28 -4.10 10.69
CA TYR A 533 17.64 -3.61 9.35
C TYR A 533 18.71 -2.52 9.51
N PHE A 534 19.99 -2.92 9.44
CA PHE A 534 21.13 -2.08 9.78
C PHE A 534 21.64 -1.32 8.57
N GLU A 535 21.62 0.03 8.58
CA GLU A 535 21.98 0.84 7.41
C GLU A 535 23.46 0.63 7.04
N THR A 536 23.67 -0.17 5.99
CA THR A 536 24.97 -0.75 5.60
C THR A 536 25.59 -0.01 4.42
N ILE A 537 24.75 0.43 3.47
CA ILE A 537 25.11 1.35 2.38
C ILE A 537 24.04 2.43 2.28
N ASN A 538 24.45 3.69 2.40
CA ASN A 538 23.58 4.86 2.20
C ASN A 538 24.25 5.85 1.25
N ALA A 539 23.47 6.50 0.37
CA ALA A 539 23.96 7.62 -0.45
C ALA A 539 25.30 7.36 -1.19
N GLY A 540 25.52 6.12 -1.65
CA GLY A 540 26.72 5.70 -2.38
C GLY A 540 27.94 5.33 -1.51
N TYR A 541 27.84 5.44 -0.18
CA TYR A 541 28.90 5.09 0.76
C TYR A 541 28.52 3.85 1.59
N PRO A 542 29.38 2.81 1.68
CA PRO A 542 29.31 1.84 2.76
C PRO A 542 29.75 2.47 4.09
N ILE A 543 29.13 2.04 5.18
CA ILE A 543 29.60 2.35 6.55
C ILE A 543 30.81 1.51 6.98
N TYR A 544 31.07 0.38 6.32
CA TYR A 544 32.17 -0.55 6.59
C TYR A 544 33.36 -0.30 5.61
N PRO A 545 34.59 -0.75 5.93
CA PRO A 545 35.72 -0.67 5.01
C PRO A 545 35.54 -1.66 3.84
N SER A 546 35.09 -1.13 2.70
CA SER A 546 34.89 -1.89 1.46
C SER A 546 36.14 -1.90 0.59
N ARG A 547 36.37 -2.99 -0.14
CA ARG A 547 37.38 -3.10 -1.22
C ARG A 547 36.82 -2.79 -2.60
N ILE A 548 35.51 -2.53 -2.69
CA ILE A 548 34.75 -2.38 -3.93
C ILE A 548 34.25 -0.93 -4.11
N ALA A 549 33.79 -0.28 -3.04
CA ALA A 549 33.31 1.10 -3.10
C ALA A 549 34.47 2.11 -3.19
N PRO A 550 34.32 3.24 -3.91
CA PRO A 550 35.40 4.24 -4.04
C PRO A 550 35.79 4.95 -2.74
N ALA A 551 34.90 4.98 -1.73
CA ALA A 551 35.16 5.55 -0.41
C ALA A 551 34.20 4.98 0.64
N GLN A 552 34.67 4.78 1.88
CA GLN A 552 33.81 4.57 3.07
C GLN A 552 33.13 5.89 3.48
N ASN A 553 31.99 5.81 4.18
CA ASN A 553 31.27 6.99 4.68
C ASN A 553 32.18 7.83 5.62
N PRO A 554 32.52 9.10 5.31
CA PRO A 554 33.49 9.87 6.10
C PRO A 554 33.07 10.20 7.54
N LEU A 555 31.79 9.97 7.89
CA LEU A 555 31.27 10.07 9.26
C LEU A 555 31.60 8.84 10.13
N ILE A 556 32.16 7.78 9.54
CA ILE A 556 32.67 6.59 10.24
C ILE A 556 34.20 6.65 10.23
N GLN A 557 34.82 6.74 11.41
CA GLN A 557 36.25 6.99 11.55
C GLN A 557 36.92 5.91 12.40
N GLY A 558 37.81 5.12 11.79
CA GLY A 558 38.69 4.18 12.50
C GLY A 558 38.04 2.91 13.06
N TRP A 559 36.82 2.54 12.64
CA TRP A 559 36.17 1.29 13.05
C TRP A 559 35.30 0.68 11.94
N ASN A 560 34.86 -0.57 12.15
CA ASN A 560 33.98 -1.32 11.26
C ASN A 560 32.60 -1.54 11.93
N PRO A 561 31.58 -0.73 11.62
CA PRO A 561 30.30 -0.84 12.31
C PRO A 561 29.49 -2.08 11.90
N LEU A 562 29.68 -2.63 10.69
CA LEU A 562 28.94 -3.83 10.25
C LEU A 562 29.41 -5.07 11.01
N GLU A 563 30.72 -5.27 11.10
CA GLU A 563 31.35 -6.35 11.86
C GLU A 563 31.00 -6.30 13.36
N ALA A 564 31.06 -5.10 13.94
CA ALA A 564 30.59 -4.84 15.30
C ALA A 564 29.08 -5.17 15.46
N ALA A 565 28.24 -4.73 14.53
CA ALA A 565 26.79 -4.91 14.64
C ALA A 565 26.36 -6.38 14.52
N VAL A 566 26.97 -7.18 13.62
CA VAL A 566 26.65 -8.62 13.51
C VAL A 566 27.00 -9.34 14.80
N LYS A 567 28.22 -9.13 15.32
CA LYS A 567 28.68 -9.64 16.62
C LYS A 567 27.71 -9.28 17.75
N LEU A 568 27.29 -8.01 17.83
CA LEU A 568 26.38 -7.52 18.87
C LEU A 568 24.94 -8.03 18.72
N ALA A 569 24.47 -8.30 17.50
CA ALA A 569 23.17 -8.92 17.22
C ALA A 569 23.15 -10.37 17.72
N HIS A 570 24.12 -11.18 17.26
CA HIS A 570 24.23 -12.60 17.57
C HIS A 570 24.42 -12.86 19.06
N GLN A 571 25.22 -12.03 19.75
CA GLN A 571 25.36 -12.06 21.22
C GLN A 571 24.04 -11.89 21.99
N ARG A 572 23.00 -11.31 21.37
CA ARG A 572 21.69 -11.02 21.97
C ARG A 572 20.57 -11.88 21.39
N GLY A 573 20.88 -12.84 20.52
CA GLY A 573 19.88 -13.65 19.82
C GLY A 573 19.03 -12.86 18.81
N MET A 574 19.50 -11.69 18.37
CA MET A 574 18.87 -10.88 17.32
C MET A 574 19.52 -11.17 15.97
N GLU A 575 18.75 -11.07 14.90
CA GLU A 575 19.27 -11.10 13.54
C GLU A 575 19.66 -9.71 13.03
N LEU A 576 20.77 -9.62 12.29
CA LEU A 576 21.14 -8.45 11.52
C LEU A 576 20.89 -8.66 10.03
N HIS A 577 20.04 -7.82 9.46
CA HIS A 577 19.74 -7.77 8.03
C HIS A 577 20.39 -6.50 7.46
N ALA A 578 21.35 -6.65 6.56
CA ALA A 578 22.08 -5.52 6.01
C ALA A 578 21.18 -4.70 5.06
N TRP A 579 20.81 -3.49 5.47
CA TRP A 579 19.99 -2.57 4.69
C TRP A 579 20.88 -1.76 3.74
N ILE A 580 20.62 -1.89 2.43
CA ILE A 580 21.37 -1.20 1.38
C ILE A 580 20.46 -0.37 0.48
N TRP A 581 20.89 0.86 0.20
CA TRP A 581 20.35 1.65 -0.91
C TRP A 581 20.91 1.06 -2.22
N VAL A 582 20.06 0.46 -3.05
CA VAL A 582 20.49 -0.24 -4.28
C VAL A 582 20.80 0.74 -5.41
N PHE A 583 19.78 1.38 -5.99
CA PHE A 583 19.98 2.28 -7.13
C PHE A 583 20.15 3.74 -6.73
N ALA A 584 19.73 4.16 -5.54
CA ALA A 584 19.98 5.53 -5.05
C ALA A 584 21.38 5.64 -4.44
N VAL A 585 22.28 6.39 -5.08
CA VAL A 585 23.70 6.46 -4.72
C VAL A 585 24.21 7.84 -4.32
N GLY A 586 23.34 8.83 -4.10
CA GLY A 586 23.73 10.14 -3.55
C GLY A 586 22.52 10.97 -3.15
N ASN A 587 22.65 11.93 -2.21
CA ASN A 587 21.59 12.87 -1.87
C ASN A 587 22.12 14.16 -1.21
N ASP A 588 21.44 15.28 -1.43
CA ASP A 588 21.89 16.60 -0.96
C ASP A 588 22.03 16.70 0.57
N ARG A 589 21.11 16.10 1.34
CA ARG A 589 21.12 16.13 2.81
C ARG A 589 22.35 15.41 3.39
N HIS A 590 22.87 14.40 2.69
CA HIS A 590 24.12 13.75 3.07
C HIS A 590 25.35 14.56 2.63
N ASN A 591 25.29 15.20 1.45
CA ASN A 591 26.34 16.11 0.99
C ASN A 591 26.54 17.28 1.97
N GLU A 592 25.44 17.89 2.43
CA GLU A 592 25.44 18.96 3.44
C GLU A 592 26.14 18.53 4.74
N LEU A 593 25.80 17.34 5.27
CA LEU A 593 26.45 16.73 6.44
C LEU A 593 27.94 16.41 6.23
N LEU A 594 28.42 16.38 4.99
CA LEU A 594 29.82 16.15 4.61
C LEU A 594 30.53 17.43 4.13
N GLY A 595 29.87 18.59 4.14
CA GLY A 595 30.41 19.84 3.57
C GLY A 595 30.62 19.80 2.05
N GLN A 596 30.00 18.85 1.34
CA GLN A 596 30.13 18.67 -0.10
C GLN A 596 29.20 19.65 -0.87
N PRO A 597 29.64 20.20 -2.01
CA PRO A 597 28.80 21.09 -2.81
C PRO A 597 27.60 20.34 -3.42
N SER A 598 26.53 21.05 -3.75
CA SER A 598 25.33 20.46 -4.39
C SER A 598 25.60 19.87 -5.80
N SER A 599 26.69 20.29 -6.44
CA SER A 599 27.21 19.70 -7.68
C SER A 599 27.88 18.33 -7.50
N PHE A 600 28.29 17.96 -6.28
CA PHE A 600 28.82 16.63 -5.99
C PHE A 600 27.70 15.59 -6.09
N LEU A 601 27.76 14.71 -7.09
CA LEU A 601 26.70 13.74 -7.33
C LEU A 601 26.77 12.57 -6.35
N SER A 602 27.89 11.84 -6.33
CA SER A 602 28.28 10.84 -5.33
C SER A 602 29.71 10.34 -5.59
N PRO A 603 30.38 9.62 -4.65
CA PRO A 603 31.66 8.98 -4.94
C PRO A 603 31.57 7.95 -6.07
N VAL A 604 30.44 7.23 -6.17
CA VAL A 604 30.21 6.19 -7.20
C VAL A 604 30.11 6.81 -8.59
N ILE A 605 29.37 7.92 -8.73
CA ILE A 605 29.23 8.63 -10.01
C ILE A 605 30.50 9.42 -10.35
N GLN A 606 31.26 9.91 -9.36
CA GLN A 606 32.57 10.53 -9.62
C GLN A 606 33.57 9.50 -10.18
N ALA A 607 33.58 8.27 -9.67
CA ALA A 607 34.41 7.19 -10.19
C ALA A 607 33.90 6.65 -11.55
N HIS A 608 32.57 6.61 -11.74
CA HIS A 608 31.93 6.01 -12.92
C HIS A 608 30.77 6.88 -13.46
N PRO A 609 31.07 7.98 -14.20
CA PRO A 609 30.03 8.89 -14.71
C PRO A 609 29.00 8.22 -15.63
N ASP A 610 29.44 7.28 -16.49
CA ASP A 610 28.59 6.54 -17.44
C ASP A 610 27.54 5.62 -16.77
N TRP A 611 27.56 5.47 -15.44
CA TRP A 611 26.59 4.66 -14.70
C TRP A 611 25.32 5.42 -14.28
N ILE A 612 25.25 6.73 -14.54
CA ILE A 612 24.16 7.58 -14.03
C ILE A 612 22.82 7.41 -14.77
N ASN A 613 21.73 7.42 -14.00
CA ASN A 613 20.36 7.48 -14.49
C ASN A 613 19.90 8.92 -14.62
N ILE A 614 19.58 9.36 -15.84
CA ILE A 614 19.07 10.70 -16.13
C ILE A 614 17.59 10.66 -16.52
N ASN A 615 16.92 11.80 -16.42
CA ASN A 615 15.55 11.95 -16.93
C ASN A 615 15.52 12.36 -18.41
N ASN A 616 14.31 12.43 -18.96
CA ASN A 616 14.02 12.88 -20.33
C ASN A 616 14.38 14.36 -20.63
N TYR A 617 14.88 15.12 -19.65
CA TYR A 617 15.43 16.48 -19.80
C TYR A 617 16.96 16.53 -19.64
N GLY A 618 17.62 15.41 -19.32
CA GLY A 618 19.06 15.34 -19.07
C GLY A 618 19.49 15.67 -17.63
N GLU A 619 18.54 15.78 -16.69
CA GLU A 619 18.85 16.12 -15.30
C GLU A 619 19.48 14.93 -14.57
N LEU A 620 20.66 15.18 -13.96
CA LEU A 620 21.51 14.17 -13.30
C LEU A 620 21.07 13.83 -11.86
N ARG A 621 20.28 14.71 -11.24
CA ARG A 621 19.74 14.58 -9.89
C ARG A 621 18.23 14.71 -9.97
N ASN A 622 17.50 13.86 -9.27
CA ASN A 622 16.06 14.00 -9.19
C ASN A 622 15.71 15.30 -8.47
N THR A 623 15.05 16.21 -9.19
CA THR A 623 14.80 17.57 -8.72
C THR A 623 13.86 17.61 -7.53
N ARG A 624 12.99 16.59 -7.40
CA ARG A 624 12.03 16.41 -6.31
C ARG A 624 12.68 15.80 -5.08
N ASP A 625 13.14 14.55 -5.14
CA ASP A 625 13.68 13.83 -3.97
C ASP A 625 15.16 14.15 -3.63
N ARG A 626 15.81 14.98 -4.45
CA ARG A 626 17.21 15.47 -4.37
C ARG A 626 18.29 14.38 -4.42
N LYS A 627 17.95 13.16 -4.87
CA LYS A 627 18.88 12.02 -4.96
C LYS A 627 19.45 11.85 -6.37
N VAL A 628 20.61 11.19 -6.42
CA VAL A 628 21.26 10.70 -7.65
C VAL A 628 21.13 9.19 -7.69
N TYR A 629 20.89 8.64 -8.88
CA TYR A 629 20.62 7.22 -9.07
C TYR A 629 21.54 6.60 -10.14
N LEU A 630 21.91 5.32 -9.94
CA LEU A 630 22.48 4.46 -10.98
C LEU A 630 21.39 4.08 -11.99
N ASP A 631 21.77 3.87 -13.26
CA ASP A 631 20.87 3.31 -14.28
C ASP A 631 20.72 1.79 -14.06
N PRO A 632 19.52 1.26 -13.73
CA PRO A 632 19.31 -0.16 -13.53
C PRO A 632 19.62 -1.05 -14.74
N ALA A 633 19.67 -0.46 -15.95
CA ALA A 633 20.09 -1.15 -17.17
C ALA A 633 21.62 -1.26 -17.32
N ASN A 634 22.42 -0.49 -16.57
CA ASN A 634 23.88 -0.50 -16.72
C ASN A 634 24.48 -1.76 -16.06
N ARG A 635 25.04 -2.65 -16.88
CA ARG A 635 25.58 -3.95 -16.45
C ARG A 635 26.76 -3.82 -15.48
N GLU A 636 27.62 -2.82 -15.65
CA GLU A 636 28.75 -2.59 -14.73
C GLU A 636 28.29 -2.03 -13.38
N ALA A 637 27.27 -1.18 -13.38
CA ALA A 637 26.62 -0.72 -12.15
C ALA A 637 25.95 -1.88 -11.39
N ARG A 638 25.26 -2.80 -12.09
CA ARG A 638 24.73 -4.04 -11.51
C ARG A 638 25.84 -4.93 -10.96
N ALA A 639 26.92 -5.13 -11.73
CA ALA A 639 28.07 -5.94 -11.30
C ALA A 639 28.78 -5.35 -10.07
N TYR A 640 28.87 -4.02 -9.96
CA TYR A 640 29.34 -3.32 -8.77
C TYR A 640 28.46 -3.60 -7.54
N LEU A 641 27.13 -3.48 -7.68
CA LEU A 641 26.19 -3.79 -6.62
C LEU A 641 26.25 -5.27 -6.20
N MET A 642 26.37 -6.20 -7.14
CA MET A 642 26.54 -7.63 -6.84
C MET A 642 27.87 -7.92 -6.13
N ARG A 643 28.98 -7.24 -6.48
CA ARG A 643 30.26 -7.34 -5.76
C ARG A 643 30.14 -6.83 -4.31
N LEU A 644 29.42 -5.73 -4.08
CA LEU A 644 29.12 -5.22 -2.74
C LEU A 644 28.22 -6.17 -1.93
N ILE A 645 27.22 -6.80 -2.56
CA ILE A 645 26.36 -7.80 -1.88
C ILE A 645 27.16 -9.04 -1.50
N ASN A 646 28.10 -9.48 -2.34
CA ASN A 646 29.03 -10.56 -2.00
C ASN A 646 29.99 -10.17 -0.84
N GLU A 647 30.48 -8.93 -0.82
CA GLU A 647 31.33 -8.42 0.28
C GLU A 647 30.55 -8.30 1.61
N ILE A 648 29.31 -7.77 1.58
CA ILE A 648 28.42 -7.69 2.75
C ILE A 648 28.08 -9.08 3.29
N THR A 649 27.74 -10.03 2.42
CA THR A 649 27.40 -11.40 2.84
C THR A 649 28.62 -12.24 3.27
N ALA A 650 29.84 -11.70 3.20
CA ALA A 650 31.02 -12.28 3.87
C ALA A 650 31.07 -11.94 5.37
N TYR A 651 30.35 -10.91 5.86
CA TYR A 651 30.28 -10.54 7.28
C TYR A 651 29.34 -11.43 8.12
N ASN A 652 28.82 -12.53 7.58
CA ASN A 652 27.86 -13.44 8.23
C ASN A 652 26.56 -12.74 8.70
N VAL A 653 26.08 -11.77 7.91
CA VAL A 653 24.75 -11.17 8.11
C VAL A 653 23.64 -12.21 7.92
N ASP A 654 22.58 -12.13 8.72
CA ASP A 654 21.46 -13.07 8.69
C ASP A 654 20.50 -12.82 7.52
N GLY A 655 20.48 -11.59 7.03
CA GLY A 655 19.66 -11.16 5.91
C GLY A 655 20.25 -10.01 5.11
N LEU A 656 19.64 -9.73 3.97
CA LEU A 656 19.90 -8.59 3.12
C LEU A 656 18.57 -7.87 2.90
N GLN A 657 18.53 -6.55 3.10
CA GLN A 657 17.38 -5.73 2.77
C GLN A 657 17.71 -4.77 1.62
N LEU A 658 16.98 -4.93 0.52
CA LEU A 658 17.08 -4.02 -0.62
C LEU A 658 16.11 -2.85 -0.42
N ASP A 659 16.65 -1.63 -0.35
CA ASP A 659 15.92 -0.38 -0.38
C ASP A 659 16.37 0.46 -1.59
N TYR A 660 15.55 1.43 -2.00
CA TYR A 660 15.69 2.13 -3.29
C TYR A 660 15.83 1.15 -4.48
N ILE A 661 15.24 -0.04 -4.35
CA ILE A 661 15.08 -1.06 -5.38
C ILE A 661 13.91 -0.67 -6.30
N ARG A 662 14.13 0.44 -7.03
CA ARG A 662 13.13 1.16 -7.84
C ARG A 662 13.81 2.19 -8.74
N TYR A 663 13.08 2.68 -9.74
CA TYR A 663 13.41 3.95 -10.39
C TYR A 663 13.05 5.15 -9.49
N PRO A 664 13.56 6.36 -9.78
CA PRO A 664 13.17 7.58 -9.08
C PRO A 664 11.68 7.90 -9.22
N PHE A 665 11.16 8.82 -8.42
CA PHE A 665 9.76 9.25 -8.55
C PHE A 665 9.53 10.06 -9.84
N GLN A 666 8.58 9.58 -10.65
CA GLN A 666 8.24 10.09 -11.97
C GLN A 666 6.78 10.59 -12.02
N ASP A 667 6.46 11.34 -13.07
CA ASP A 667 5.08 11.73 -13.39
C ASP A 667 4.42 10.67 -14.31
N PRO A 668 3.28 10.06 -13.93
CA PRO A 668 2.50 9.17 -14.80
C PRO A 668 2.09 9.79 -16.14
N SER A 669 2.01 11.12 -16.24
CA SER A 669 1.74 11.84 -17.50
C SER A 669 2.88 11.73 -18.52
N GLY A 670 4.03 11.17 -18.13
CA GLY A 670 5.23 11.07 -18.96
C GLY A 670 6.00 12.38 -19.16
N SER A 671 5.56 13.48 -18.54
CA SER A 671 6.28 14.77 -18.58
C SER A 671 7.71 14.65 -18.03
N TYR A 672 7.87 13.95 -16.90
CA TYR A 672 9.10 13.82 -16.12
C TYR A 672 9.31 12.34 -15.77
N THR A 673 10.21 11.68 -16.51
CA THR A 673 10.41 10.22 -16.51
C THR A 673 11.91 9.87 -16.55
N TYR A 674 12.31 8.77 -15.90
CA TYR A 674 13.69 8.32 -15.76
C TYR A 674 14.01 7.09 -16.62
N GLY A 675 15.28 6.68 -16.66
CA GLY A 675 15.81 5.61 -17.50
C GLY A 675 16.53 6.09 -18.76
N TYR A 676 16.75 7.40 -18.89
CA TYR A 676 17.38 7.99 -20.07
C TYR A 676 18.91 7.94 -20.02
N GLY A 677 19.47 7.19 -19.06
CA GLY A 677 20.88 6.80 -19.03
C GLY A 677 21.29 6.08 -20.31
N LYS A 678 22.59 6.14 -20.61
CA LYS A 678 23.17 5.60 -21.84
C LYS A 678 22.79 4.13 -22.07
N ALA A 679 23.00 3.29 -21.05
CA ALA A 679 22.72 1.87 -21.12
C ALA A 679 21.22 1.56 -21.33
N GLY A 680 20.32 2.26 -20.64
CA GLY A 680 18.88 2.12 -20.81
C GLY A 680 18.38 2.52 -22.21
N ARG A 681 18.91 3.61 -22.78
CA ARG A 681 18.58 4.04 -24.15
C ARG A 681 19.10 3.08 -25.20
N GLU A 682 20.39 2.71 -25.14
CA GLU A 682 21.03 1.81 -26.10
C GLU A 682 20.34 0.44 -26.13
N GLN A 683 20.01 -0.14 -24.98
CA GLN A 683 19.30 -1.43 -24.91
C GLN A 683 17.86 -1.35 -25.41
N PHE A 684 17.10 -0.30 -25.08
CA PHE A 684 15.73 -0.17 -25.60
C PHE A 684 15.70 0.07 -27.12
N GLN A 685 16.67 0.84 -27.65
CA GLN A 685 16.82 1.02 -29.08
C GLN A 685 17.22 -0.28 -29.79
N GLN A 686 18.08 -1.12 -29.20
CA GLN A 686 18.40 -2.45 -29.72
C GLN A 686 17.18 -3.38 -29.74
N LEU A 687 16.30 -3.29 -28.72
CA LEU A 687 15.10 -4.13 -28.61
C LEU A 687 13.92 -3.69 -29.51
N THR A 688 13.86 -2.42 -29.90
CA THR A 688 12.66 -1.84 -30.57
C THR A 688 12.95 -1.06 -31.85
N GLY A 689 14.22 -0.82 -32.18
CA GLY A 689 14.64 0.11 -33.23
C GLY A 689 14.53 1.60 -32.88
N VAL A 690 13.96 1.96 -31.72
CA VAL A 690 13.60 3.35 -31.37
C VAL A 690 14.27 3.80 -30.07
N ASP A 691 15.04 4.89 -30.13
CA ASP A 691 15.57 5.57 -28.94
C ASP A 691 14.42 6.18 -28.11
N PRO A 692 14.31 5.89 -26.80
CA PRO A 692 13.16 6.32 -26.00
C PRO A 692 13.07 7.83 -25.77
N VAL A 693 14.04 8.67 -26.22
CA VAL A 693 13.85 10.13 -26.29
C VAL A 693 12.79 10.57 -27.33
N ASN A 694 12.46 9.69 -28.28
CA ASN A 694 11.52 9.95 -29.37
C ASN A 694 10.12 9.40 -29.09
N ILE A 695 9.92 8.62 -28.02
CA ILE A 695 8.60 8.10 -27.64
C ILE A 695 7.92 9.05 -26.65
N THR A 696 6.59 9.05 -26.68
CA THR A 696 5.75 9.79 -25.72
C THR A 696 4.57 8.91 -25.32
N PRO A 697 3.85 9.21 -24.23
CA PRO A 697 2.62 8.50 -23.85
C PRO A 697 1.54 8.42 -24.92
N LYS A 698 1.58 9.28 -25.96
CA LYS A 698 0.68 9.18 -27.12
C LYS A 698 0.95 7.93 -27.98
N ASN A 699 2.20 7.46 -28.02
CA ASN A 699 2.54 6.17 -28.64
C ASN A 699 2.39 5.06 -27.58
N ASN A 700 1.15 4.60 -27.41
CA ASN A 700 0.78 3.67 -26.35
C ASN A 700 1.58 2.36 -26.36
N GLN A 701 1.91 1.82 -27.53
CA GLN A 701 2.64 0.57 -27.65
C GLN A 701 4.10 0.72 -27.18
N LEU A 702 4.87 1.65 -27.78
CA LEU A 702 6.27 1.86 -27.38
C LEU A 702 6.38 2.40 -25.94
N TRP A 703 5.42 3.23 -25.48
CA TRP A 703 5.39 3.72 -24.09
C TRP A 703 5.10 2.60 -23.08
N ASN A 704 4.22 1.66 -23.41
CA ASN A 704 3.99 0.47 -22.57
C ASN A 704 5.21 -0.45 -22.56
N GLN A 705 5.85 -0.68 -23.72
CA GLN A 705 7.11 -1.43 -23.80
C GLN A 705 8.23 -0.77 -23.00
N TRP A 706 8.34 0.58 -22.99
CA TRP A 706 9.33 1.30 -22.19
C TRP A 706 9.10 1.17 -20.68
N LYS A 707 7.85 1.29 -20.22
CA LYS A 707 7.48 1.02 -18.82
C LYS A 707 7.78 -0.44 -18.43
N GLN A 708 7.49 -1.39 -19.31
CA GLN A 708 7.79 -2.81 -19.09
C GLN A 708 9.30 -3.07 -19.01
N PHE A 709 10.08 -2.56 -19.97
CA PHE A 709 11.54 -2.65 -19.98
C PHE A 709 12.15 -2.16 -18.66
N LYS A 710 11.75 -0.96 -18.19
CA LYS A 710 12.23 -0.42 -16.91
C LYS A 710 11.77 -1.24 -15.70
N THR A 711 10.55 -1.77 -15.71
CA THR A 711 10.07 -2.66 -14.64
C THR A 711 10.85 -3.99 -14.61
N GLU A 712 11.26 -4.49 -15.79
CA GLU A 712 12.10 -5.68 -15.91
C GLU A 712 13.53 -5.42 -15.45
N GLN A 713 14.11 -4.22 -15.65
CA GLN A 713 15.44 -3.92 -15.10
C GLN A 713 15.49 -4.03 -13.57
N ILE A 714 14.43 -3.63 -12.87
CA ILE A 714 14.34 -3.81 -11.41
C ILE A 714 14.07 -5.29 -11.06
N THR A 715 13.11 -5.92 -11.74
CA THR A 715 12.67 -7.31 -11.45
C THR A 715 13.78 -8.34 -11.68
N SER A 716 14.50 -8.23 -12.79
CA SER A 716 15.68 -9.05 -13.08
C SER A 716 16.82 -8.85 -12.06
N PHE A 717 17.01 -7.63 -11.52
CA PHE A 717 18.04 -7.43 -10.49
C PHE A 717 17.64 -8.10 -9.16
N VAL A 718 16.37 -8.04 -8.77
CA VAL A 718 15.85 -8.81 -7.62
C VAL A 718 16.00 -10.32 -7.86
N ALA A 719 15.83 -10.80 -9.09
CA ALA A 719 16.08 -12.19 -9.46
C ALA A 719 17.56 -12.56 -9.38
N GLU A 720 18.47 -11.73 -9.89
CA GLU A 720 19.94 -11.90 -9.81
C GLU A 720 20.43 -12.01 -8.36
N VAL A 721 19.98 -11.09 -7.49
CA VAL A 721 20.27 -11.13 -6.05
C VAL A 721 19.70 -12.39 -5.40
N SER A 722 18.44 -12.73 -5.70
CA SER A 722 17.79 -13.95 -5.17
C SER A 722 18.53 -15.23 -5.57
N GLN A 723 18.93 -15.34 -6.83
CA GLN A 723 19.67 -16.50 -7.34
C GLN A 723 21.05 -16.59 -6.69
N PHE A 724 21.79 -15.47 -6.61
CA PHE A 724 23.09 -15.43 -5.94
C PHE A 724 22.97 -15.89 -4.47
N LEU A 725 22.01 -15.36 -3.71
CA LEU A 725 21.82 -15.74 -2.31
C LEU A 725 21.44 -17.22 -2.19
N LYS A 726 20.48 -17.73 -2.97
CA LYS A 726 20.10 -19.16 -2.94
C LYS A 726 21.26 -20.10 -3.30
N GLN A 727 22.16 -19.70 -4.20
CA GLN A 727 23.27 -20.55 -4.63
C GLN A 727 24.50 -20.47 -3.70
N GLN A 728 24.80 -19.30 -3.13
CA GLN A 728 26.07 -19.03 -2.43
C GLN A 728 25.90 -18.76 -0.92
N LYS A 729 24.68 -18.38 -0.50
CA LYS A 729 24.34 -17.89 0.84
C LYS A 729 22.92 -18.31 1.25
N PRO A 730 22.51 -19.59 1.15
CA PRO A 730 21.10 -20.00 1.24
C PRO A 730 20.41 -19.71 2.59
N ASN A 731 21.19 -19.40 3.63
CA ASN A 731 20.68 -18.98 4.94
C ASN A 731 20.44 -17.45 5.06
N VAL A 732 20.80 -16.64 4.06
CA VAL A 732 20.60 -15.18 4.07
C VAL A 732 19.20 -14.85 3.57
N ILE A 733 18.37 -14.30 4.45
CA ILE A 733 16.98 -13.92 4.15
C ILE A 733 16.94 -12.68 3.25
N LEU A 734 16.22 -12.72 2.13
CA LEU A 734 16.09 -11.56 1.24
C LEU A 734 14.79 -10.78 1.52
N SER A 735 14.93 -9.58 2.07
CA SER A 735 13.83 -8.65 2.33
C SER A 735 13.88 -7.42 1.40
N VAL A 736 12.73 -6.77 1.21
CA VAL A 736 12.61 -5.58 0.35
C VAL A 736 11.80 -4.47 1.02
N ALA A 737 12.38 -3.27 1.11
CA ALA A 737 11.67 -2.06 1.52
C ALA A 737 10.88 -1.49 0.33
N VAL A 738 9.56 -1.39 0.46
CA VAL A 738 8.67 -1.10 -0.67
C VAL A 738 7.58 -0.09 -0.36
N PHE A 739 7.05 0.57 -1.39
CA PHE A 739 5.88 1.44 -1.24
C PHE A 739 4.59 0.64 -1.08
N SER A 740 3.70 1.15 -0.23
CA SER A 740 2.38 0.61 0.08
C SER A 740 1.27 1.02 -0.91
N ASN A 741 1.59 1.94 -1.84
CA ASN A 741 0.70 2.35 -2.93
C ASN A 741 0.20 1.16 -3.78
N PRO A 742 -0.98 1.27 -4.44
CA PRO A 742 -1.46 0.27 -5.39
C PRO A 742 -0.46 -0.08 -6.50
N GLU A 743 -0.43 -1.35 -6.92
CA GLU A 743 0.52 -1.90 -7.89
C GLU A 743 0.69 -1.02 -9.15
N GLN A 744 -0.41 -0.65 -9.81
CA GLN A 744 -0.40 0.19 -11.01
C GLN A 744 0.23 1.57 -10.75
N GLU A 745 -0.02 2.18 -9.60
CA GLU A 745 0.57 3.47 -9.24
C GLU A 745 2.08 3.35 -9.08
N ARG A 746 2.56 2.30 -8.42
CA ARG A 746 4.01 2.05 -8.26
C ARG A 746 4.68 1.71 -9.59
N ILE A 747 4.06 0.89 -10.44
CA ILE A 747 4.57 0.60 -11.79
C ILE A 747 4.72 1.90 -12.60
N MET A 748 3.73 2.80 -12.55
CA MET A 748 3.80 4.08 -13.27
C MET A 748 4.82 5.06 -12.67
N LYS A 749 4.87 5.23 -11.34
CA LYS A 749 5.69 6.26 -10.69
C LYS A 749 7.15 5.86 -10.42
N ILE A 750 7.42 4.58 -10.14
CA ILE A 750 8.73 4.10 -9.64
C ILE A 750 9.15 2.71 -10.18
N GLN A 751 8.33 2.06 -11.02
CA GLN A 751 8.60 0.73 -11.59
C GLN A 751 8.87 -0.38 -10.53
N GLN A 752 8.18 -0.32 -9.38
CA GLN A 752 8.33 -1.28 -8.27
C GLN A 752 7.17 -2.27 -8.18
N GLN A 753 7.34 -3.48 -8.76
CA GLN A 753 6.31 -4.53 -8.86
C GLN A 753 6.61 -5.74 -7.95
N TRP A 754 6.59 -5.52 -6.64
CA TRP A 754 6.97 -6.54 -5.66
C TRP A 754 6.02 -7.76 -5.61
N GLU A 755 4.78 -7.65 -6.10
CA GLU A 755 3.86 -8.80 -6.21
C GLU A 755 4.42 -9.88 -7.15
N VAL A 756 5.18 -9.50 -8.19
CA VAL A 756 5.87 -10.48 -9.07
C VAL A 756 7.03 -11.13 -8.33
N TRP A 757 7.82 -10.36 -7.58
CA TRP A 757 8.98 -10.87 -6.83
C TRP A 757 8.54 -11.84 -5.73
N ALA A 758 7.39 -11.56 -5.10
CA ALA A 758 6.78 -12.40 -4.08
C ALA A 758 6.21 -13.71 -4.67
N LYS A 759 5.46 -13.63 -5.78
CA LYS A 759 4.90 -14.79 -6.51
C LYS A 759 5.96 -15.72 -7.07
N ASN A 760 7.02 -15.16 -7.67
CA ASN A 760 8.14 -15.94 -8.22
C ASN A 760 9.08 -16.48 -7.13
N GLY A 761 8.79 -16.21 -5.85
CA GLY A 761 9.60 -16.65 -4.71
C GLY A 761 10.99 -16.03 -4.69
N TYR A 762 11.20 -14.87 -5.32
CA TYR A 762 12.50 -14.19 -5.32
C TYR A 762 12.85 -13.65 -3.94
N VAL A 763 11.86 -13.14 -3.22
CA VAL A 763 12.01 -12.51 -1.89
C VAL A 763 11.32 -13.33 -0.81
N ASP A 764 11.83 -13.25 0.42
CA ASP A 764 11.27 -13.89 1.61
C ASP A 764 10.30 -12.98 2.36
N LEU A 765 10.62 -11.69 2.44
CA LEU A 765 9.90 -10.73 3.27
C LEU A 765 9.64 -9.41 2.54
N ILE A 766 8.36 -9.09 2.34
CA ILE A 766 7.91 -7.77 1.87
C ILE A 766 7.79 -6.85 3.09
N VAL A 767 8.47 -5.70 3.05
CA VAL A 767 8.46 -4.71 4.14
C VAL A 767 7.86 -3.39 3.62
N PRO A 768 6.52 -3.26 3.57
CA PRO A 768 5.87 -2.10 2.98
C PRO A 768 5.83 -0.91 3.95
N MET A 769 6.22 0.26 3.45
CA MET A 769 6.12 1.56 4.11
C MET A 769 4.65 1.98 4.26
N THR A 770 4.00 1.48 5.30
CA THR A 770 2.58 1.74 5.63
C THR A 770 2.40 2.98 6.52
N TYR A 771 3.29 3.97 6.38
CA TYR A 771 3.40 5.14 7.23
C TYR A 771 2.12 6.00 7.19
N ALA A 772 1.48 6.20 8.35
CA ALA A 772 0.31 7.06 8.49
C ALA A 772 0.25 7.73 9.87
N MET A 773 -0.38 8.91 9.94
CA MET A 773 -0.52 9.71 11.17
C MET A 773 -1.57 9.17 12.16
N ASP A 774 -2.44 8.25 11.74
CA ASP A 774 -3.42 7.58 12.61
C ASP A 774 -3.60 6.09 12.27
N THR A 775 -4.25 5.36 13.18
CA THR A 775 -4.39 3.90 13.08
C THR A 775 -5.35 3.49 11.97
N ASN A 776 -6.49 4.17 11.81
CA ASN A 776 -7.44 3.85 10.75
C ASN A 776 -6.85 4.03 9.34
N ARG A 777 -5.92 4.98 9.13
CA ARG A 777 -5.22 5.14 7.85
C ARG A 777 -4.18 4.03 7.64
N LEU A 778 -3.41 3.68 8.66
CA LEU A 778 -2.48 2.54 8.60
C LEU A 778 -3.22 1.24 8.28
N GLN A 779 -4.32 0.94 8.98
CA GLN A 779 -5.11 -0.28 8.77
C GLN A 779 -5.66 -0.34 7.33
N ARG A 780 -6.23 0.76 6.82
CA ARG A 780 -6.79 0.82 5.45
C ARG A 780 -5.73 0.75 4.34
N ILE A 781 -4.50 1.22 4.58
CA ILE A 781 -3.37 1.03 3.66
C ILE A 781 -2.85 -0.42 3.71
N THR A 782 -2.83 -1.04 4.90
CA THR A 782 -2.21 -2.36 5.13
C THR A 782 -3.08 -3.54 4.71
N GLN A 783 -4.37 -3.52 5.05
CA GLN A 783 -5.34 -4.59 4.77
C GLN A 783 -5.37 -5.12 3.31
N PRO A 784 -5.27 -4.28 2.24
CA PRO A 784 -5.21 -4.81 0.87
C PRO A 784 -3.88 -5.47 0.51
N LEU A 785 -2.79 -5.23 1.25
CA LEU A 785 -1.45 -5.77 0.96
C LEU A 785 -1.28 -7.19 1.50
N THR A 786 -1.95 -7.53 2.60
CA THR A 786 -1.93 -8.86 3.25
C THR A 786 -2.76 -9.92 2.50
N GLN A 787 -3.21 -9.64 1.28
CA GLN A 787 -3.99 -10.57 0.45
C GLN A 787 -3.07 -11.66 -0.13
N GLU A 788 -3.40 -12.94 0.08
CA GLU A 788 -2.49 -14.05 -0.26
C GLU A 788 -2.13 -14.11 -1.76
N GLN A 789 -3.07 -13.69 -2.63
CA GLN A 789 -2.89 -13.64 -4.09
C GLN A 789 -1.85 -12.60 -4.53
N ARG A 790 -1.39 -11.71 -3.64
CA ARG A 790 -0.30 -10.75 -3.89
C ARG A 790 1.06 -11.28 -3.44
N LEU A 791 1.08 -12.03 -2.34
CA LEU A 791 2.30 -12.42 -1.63
C LEU A 791 2.89 -13.75 -2.11
N GLY A 792 2.10 -14.62 -2.75
CA GLY A 792 2.56 -15.99 -3.04
C GLY A 792 2.99 -16.67 -1.74
N SER A 793 4.23 -17.17 -1.71
CA SER A 793 4.85 -17.78 -0.52
C SER A 793 5.73 -16.83 0.30
N ALA A 794 5.76 -15.52 0.03
CA ALA A 794 6.50 -14.55 0.85
C ALA A 794 5.72 -14.13 2.10
N LEU A 795 6.43 -13.72 3.17
CA LEU A 795 5.86 -13.05 4.32
C LEU A 795 5.72 -11.54 4.10
N ILE A 796 4.93 -10.87 4.94
CA ILE A 796 4.77 -9.42 4.97
C ILE A 796 4.99 -8.88 6.39
N SER A 797 5.81 -7.84 6.55
CA SER A 797 5.98 -7.09 7.81
C SER A 797 5.75 -5.60 7.55
N PRO A 798 4.51 -5.10 7.68
CA PRO A 798 4.19 -3.69 7.50
C PRO A 798 4.88 -2.80 8.52
N SER A 799 5.09 -1.52 8.18
CA SER A 799 5.87 -0.61 9.01
C SER A 799 5.17 0.66 9.50
N ILE A 800 5.57 1.05 10.70
CA ILE A 800 5.21 2.29 11.39
C ILE A 800 6.39 3.25 11.29
N LYS A 801 6.12 4.54 11.04
CA LYS A 801 7.12 5.60 11.16
C LYS A 801 6.82 6.42 12.42
N LEU A 802 7.76 6.40 13.37
CA LEU A 802 7.62 7.04 14.68
C LEU A 802 7.85 8.55 14.66
N LEU A 803 8.63 9.06 13.70
CA LEU A 803 8.94 10.49 13.61
C LEU A 803 7.66 11.31 13.44
N ASN A 804 7.39 12.20 14.41
CA ASN A 804 6.19 13.03 14.54
C ASN A 804 4.88 12.26 14.82
N LEU A 805 4.94 10.97 15.12
CA LEU A 805 3.77 10.16 15.52
C LEU A 805 3.60 10.19 17.06
N PRO A 806 2.40 10.49 17.61
CA PRO A 806 2.18 10.40 19.05
C PRO A 806 2.34 8.96 19.56
N GLU A 807 3.03 8.78 20.69
CA GLU A 807 3.42 7.45 21.18
C GLU A 807 2.23 6.49 21.40
N ILE A 808 1.09 7.00 21.89
CA ILE A 808 -0.13 6.19 22.06
C ILE A 808 -0.74 5.75 20.72
N VAL A 809 -0.54 6.53 19.64
CA VAL A 809 -0.95 6.15 18.28
C VAL A 809 0.02 5.10 17.72
N ALA A 810 1.32 5.16 18.04
CA ALA A 810 2.27 4.10 17.71
C ALA A 810 1.90 2.77 18.40
N ILE A 811 1.48 2.81 19.67
CA ILE A 811 0.99 1.65 20.43
C ILE A 811 -0.29 1.07 19.79
N ASP A 812 -1.26 1.91 19.42
CA ASP A 812 -2.50 1.47 18.78
C ASP A 812 -2.27 0.94 17.35
N GLN A 813 -1.29 1.50 16.61
CA GLN A 813 -0.83 0.95 15.33
C GLN A 813 -0.12 -0.40 15.48
N LEU A 814 0.71 -0.61 16.52
CA LEU A 814 1.33 -1.90 16.80
C LEU A 814 0.28 -2.98 17.10
N GLN A 815 -0.76 -2.65 17.86
CA GLN A 815 -1.89 -3.55 18.09
C GLN A 815 -2.65 -3.84 16.77
N SER A 816 -2.92 -2.81 15.97
CA SER A 816 -3.57 -2.98 14.64
C SER A 816 -2.79 -3.92 13.71
N LEU A 817 -1.45 -3.88 13.72
CA LEU A 817 -0.62 -4.81 12.91
C LEU A 817 -0.64 -6.26 13.42
N ARG A 818 -0.89 -6.48 14.72
CA ARG A 818 -1.12 -7.81 15.33
C ARG A 818 -2.53 -8.35 15.06
N ASP A 819 -3.51 -7.46 14.91
CA ASP A 819 -4.90 -7.77 14.53
C ASP A 819 -5.08 -8.00 13.02
N LEU A 820 -4.02 -7.86 12.22
CA LEU A 820 -4.00 -8.05 10.76
C LEU A 820 -3.25 -9.34 10.34
N PRO A 821 -3.45 -9.86 9.10
CA PRO A 821 -2.76 -11.06 8.62
C PRO A 821 -1.29 -10.77 8.23
N THR A 822 -0.47 -10.44 9.22
CA THR A 822 0.94 -10.06 9.05
C THR A 822 1.89 -11.10 9.64
N GLY A 823 3.18 -11.03 9.29
CA GLY A 823 4.24 -11.78 9.96
C GLY A 823 4.71 -11.15 11.27
N GLY A 824 4.11 -10.03 11.68
CA GLY A 824 4.67 -9.07 12.65
C GLY A 824 4.92 -7.70 11.99
N TYR A 825 5.67 -6.84 12.65
CA TYR A 825 5.81 -5.41 12.32
C TYR A 825 7.26 -4.95 12.19
N SER A 826 7.44 -3.80 11.55
CA SER A 826 8.72 -3.11 11.39
C SER A 826 8.63 -1.64 11.84
N ILE A 827 9.65 -1.10 12.51
CA ILE A 827 9.62 0.24 13.12
C ILE A 827 10.71 1.15 12.52
N PHE A 828 10.29 2.26 11.88
CA PHE A 828 11.19 3.29 11.34
C PHE A 828 11.21 4.52 12.26
N ALA A 829 12.32 4.90 12.90
CA ALA A 829 13.63 4.25 12.99
C ALA A 829 14.12 4.24 14.45
N ALA A 830 15.22 3.54 14.72
CA ALA A 830 15.77 3.33 16.06
C ALA A 830 16.02 4.62 16.85
N GLU A 831 16.41 5.73 16.20
CA GLU A 831 16.58 7.02 16.88
C GLU A 831 15.29 7.62 17.44
N SER A 832 14.12 7.16 16.98
CA SER A 832 12.79 7.64 17.41
C SER A 832 12.15 6.77 18.49
N ILE A 833 12.80 5.68 18.94
CA ILE A 833 12.29 4.84 20.03
C ILE A 833 12.64 5.51 21.37
N GLY A 834 11.65 6.23 21.93
CA GLY A 834 11.73 6.82 23.27
C GLY A 834 11.60 5.81 24.40
N ASN A 835 11.98 6.22 25.62
CA ASN A 835 12.02 5.34 26.80
C ASN A 835 10.66 4.69 27.13
N ASN A 836 9.55 5.42 26.96
CA ASN A 836 8.21 4.90 27.25
C ASN A 836 7.80 3.81 26.26
N LEU A 837 7.96 4.04 24.95
CA LEU A 837 7.76 3.01 23.92
C LEU A 837 8.72 1.82 24.11
N GLN A 838 9.99 2.04 24.47
CA GLN A 838 10.93 0.98 24.81
C GLN A 838 10.40 0.12 25.99
N ASN A 839 9.88 0.78 27.03
CA ASN A 839 9.30 0.10 28.19
C ASN A 839 7.99 -0.63 27.85
N TYR A 840 7.10 -0.07 27.03
CA TYR A 840 5.90 -0.75 26.52
C TYR A 840 6.28 -2.01 25.72
N LEU A 841 7.25 -1.88 24.81
CA LEU A 841 7.74 -3.01 24.02
C LEU A 841 8.34 -4.09 24.93
N HIS A 842 9.17 -3.71 25.90
CA HIS A 842 9.74 -4.63 26.90
C HIS A 842 8.67 -5.39 27.70
N ARG A 843 7.67 -4.68 28.25
CA ARG A 843 6.62 -5.26 29.10
C ARG A 843 5.58 -6.07 28.33
N THR A 844 5.51 -5.90 27.01
CA THR A 844 4.68 -6.72 26.11
C THR A 844 5.37 -7.97 25.57
N GLN A 845 6.63 -8.24 25.92
CA GLN A 845 7.30 -9.49 25.57
C GLN A 845 7.07 -10.60 26.59
N ASN A 846 7.16 -11.85 26.11
CA ASN A 846 7.34 -13.00 26.99
C ASN A 846 8.79 -13.03 27.49
N ASN A 847 9.02 -12.36 28.62
CA ASN A 847 10.27 -12.42 29.38
C ASN A 847 10.27 -13.58 30.41
N SER A 848 9.13 -14.27 30.55
CA SER A 848 8.93 -15.39 31.49
C SER A 848 9.57 -16.70 30.99
N SER A 849 9.72 -16.84 29.68
CA SER A 849 10.31 -17.99 29.00
C SER A 849 11.84 -17.93 28.99
N LYS A 850 12.50 -19.06 29.29
CA LYS A 850 13.96 -19.22 29.09
C LYS A 850 14.35 -19.40 27.61
N THR A 851 13.40 -19.62 26.71
CA THR A 851 13.63 -19.79 25.28
C THR A 851 13.02 -18.63 24.50
N GLN A 852 13.81 -18.02 23.60
CA GLN A 852 13.35 -16.96 22.71
C GLN A 852 12.21 -17.47 21.80
N PRO A 853 11.15 -16.67 21.55
CA PRO A 853 10.09 -17.03 20.61
C PRO A 853 10.62 -17.26 19.18
N PRO A 854 10.02 -18.19 18.41
CA PRO A 854 10.50 -18.54 17.07
C PRO A 854 10.38 -17.35 16.10
N ILE A 855 11.47 -16.99 15.42
CA ILE A 855 11.45 -15.93 14.39
C ILE A 855 10.69 -16.46 13.16
N PRO A 856 9.59 -15.82 12.69
CA PRO A 856 8.66 -16.47 11.76
C PRO A 856 9.20 -16.91 10.39
N TYR A 857 10.21 -16.22 9.83
CA TYR A 857 10.86 -16.64 8.57
C TYR A 857 11.99 -17.68 8.77
N ARG A 858 12.42 -17.94 10.02
CA ARG A 858 13.34 -19.03 10.37
C ARG A 858 12.58 -20.30 10.69
N GLN A 859 11.58 -20.19 11.55
CA GLN A 859 10.88 -21.30 12.18
C GLN A 859 9.37 -21.19 11.91
N PRO A 860 8.91 -21.21 10.64
CA PRO A 860 7.52 -20.91 10.28
C PRO A 860 6.51 -21.86 10.90
N PHE A 861 6.86 -23.13 11.12
CA PHE A 861 5.97 -24.12 11.72
C PHE A 861 5.81 -23.93 13.23
N ALA A 862 6.91 -23.70 13.97
CA ALA A 862 6.86 -23.32 15.38
C ALA A 862 6.11 -21.99 15.59
N ALA A 863 6.33 -21.01 14.71
CA ALA A 863 5.61 -19.74 14.75
C ALA A 863 4.11 -19.89 14.41
N ALA A 864 3.75 -20.80 13.51
CA ALA A 864 2.36 -21.14 13.19
C ALA A 864 1.65 -21.81 14.38
N HIS A 865 2.33 -22.75 15.05
CA HIS A 865 1.83 -23.43 16.23
C HIS A 865 1.70 -22.49 17.44
N ASP A 866 2.73 -21.71 17.78
CA ASP A 866 2.69 -20.77 18.92
C ASP A 866 1.61 -19.69 18.76
N ARG A 867 1.45 -19.11 17.55
CA ARG A 867 0.32 -18.22 17.24
C ARG A 867 -1.04 -18.89 17.44
N TYR A 868 -1.15 -20.18 17.15
CA TYR A 868 -2.39 -20.92 17.35
C TYR A 868 -2.66 -21.20 18.84
N LEU A 869 -1.62 -21.52 19.62
CA LEU A 869 -1.73 -21.64 21.07
C LEU A 869 -2.11 -20.31 21.74
N ALA A 870 -1.59 -19.18 21.24
CA ALA A 870 -2.00 -17.85 21.70
C ALA A 870 -3.51 -17.60 21.48
N LEU A 871 -4.03 -17.89 20.28
CA LEU A 871 -5.48 -17.82 20.02
C LEU A 871 -6.30 -18.74 20.93
N LYS A 872 -5.86 -19.98 21.17
CA LYS A 872 -6.53 -20.91 22.09
C LYS A 872 -6.54 -20.41 23.54
N ARG A 873 -5.47 -19.74 24.02
CA ARG A 873 -5.42 -19.09 25.34
C ARG A 873 -6.45 -17.97 25.46
N GLU A 874 -6.58 -17.11 24.44
CA GLU A 874 -7.57 -16.02 24.43
C GLU A 874 -9.01 -16.55 24.48
N TRP A 875 -9.34 -17.56 23.69
CA TRP A 875 -10.67 -18.18 23.72
C TRP A 875 -10.93 -18.89 25.06
N SER A 876 -9.94 -19.55 25.65
CA SER A 876 -10.04 -20.18 26.98
C SER A 876 -10.26 -19.13 28.09
N PHE A 877 -9.55 -18.00 28.03
CA PHE A 877 -9.74 -16.87 28.95
C PHE A 877 -11.14 -16.29 28.86
N LEU A 878 -11.67 -16.06 27.65
CA LEU A 878 -13.03 -15.52 27.48
C LEU A 878 -14.11 -16.52 27.91
N LEU A 879 -13.96 -17.82 27.63
CA LEU A 879 -14.86 -18.87 28.14
C LEU A 879 -14.86 -18.91 29.67
N GLY A 880 -13.68 -18.89 30.30
CA GLY A 880 -13.53 -18.91 31.75
C GLY A 880 -14.09 -17.69 32.50
N ASN A 881 -14.40 -16.60 31.79
CA ASN A 881 -15.01 -15.38 32.33
C ASN A 881 -16.47 -15.15 31.86
N GLU A 882 -17.13 -16.14 31.24
CA GLU A 882 -18.47 -16.01 30.60
C GLU A 882 -18.55 -14.92 29.50
N GLN A 883 -17.45 -14.60 28.82
CA GLN A 883 -17.32 -13.52 27.81
C GLN A 883 -17.26 -13.98 26.33
N LEU A 884 -17.41 -15.29 26.05
CA LEU A 884 -17.48 -15.83 24.69
C LEU A 884 -18.89 -16.37 24.38
N TRP A 885 -19.61 -15.70 23.48
CA TRP A 885 -20.94 -16.10 23.03
C TRP A 885 -20.88 -17.12 21.90
N ILE A 886 -21.13 -18.37 22.27
CA ILE A 886 -21.10 -19.56 21.43
C ILE A 886 -22.22 -20.52 21.88
N ARG A 887 -22.74 -21.37 20.98
CA ARG A 887 -23.75 -22.39 21.33
C ARG A 887 -23.06 -23.66 21.81
N ASP A 888 -23.66 -24.44 22.71
CA ASP A 888 -23.02 -25.64 23.30
C ASP A 888 -22.55 -26.66 22.24
N GLU A 889 -23.35 -26.90 21.21
CA GLU A 889 -23.01 -27.78 20.06
C GLU A 889 -21.83 -27.22 19.22
N GLU A 890 -21.79 -25.91 19.07
CA GLU A 890 -20.72 -25.19 18.36
C GLU A 890 -19.43 -25.20 19.17
N LEU A 891 -19.51 -24.99 20.49
CA LEU A 891 -18.37 -25.02 21.40
C LEU A 891 -17.75 -26.43 21.45
N LYS A 892 -18.58 -27.47 21.52
CA LYS A 892 -18.11 -28.86 21.41
C LYS A 892 -17.38 -29.12 20.08
N SER A 893 -17.97 -28.68 18.97
CA SER A 893 -17.39 -28.87 17.62
C SER A 893 -16.10 -28.08 17.42
N LEU A 894 -16.07 -26.83 17.89
CA LEU A 894 -14.89 -25.96 17.88
C LEU A 894 -13.77 -26.51 18.77
N SER A 895 -14.08 -26.97 19.99
CA SER A 895 -13.09 -27.50 20.93
C SER A 895 -12.41 -28.77 20.42
N ILE A 896 -13.13 -29.64 19.70
CA ILE A 896 -12.54 -30.85 19.11
C ILE A 896 -11.57 -30.46 17.99
N GLN A 897 -12.04 -29.68 17.01
CA GLN A 897 -11.20 -29.26 15.87
C GLN A 897 -10.03 -28.35 16.31
N ALA A 898 -10.19 -27.58 17.38
CA ALA A 898 -9.11 -26.76 17.95
C ALA A 898 -8.02 -27.59 18.64
N GLU A 899 -8.34 -28.79 19.09
CA GLU A 899 -7.36 -29.71 19.66
C GLU A 899 -6.64 -30.48 18.55
N GLU A 900 -7.39 -31.02 17.59
CA GLU A 900 -6.82 -31.65 16.38
C GLU A 900 -5.85 -30.72 15.64
N LEU A 901 -6.21 -29.46 15.42
CA LEU A 901 -5.35 -28.50 14.70
C LEU A 901 -4.10 -28.15 15.50
N ALA A 902 -4.17 -28.03 16.83
CA ALA A 902 -2.99 -27.77 17.66
C ALA A 902 -2.01 -28.95 17.59
N GLN A 903 -2.51 -30.18 17.73
CA GLN A 903 -1.71 -31.40 17.63
C GLN A 903 -1.11 -31.57 16.22
N THR A 904 -1.87 -31.25 15.17
CA THR A 904 -1.38 -31.29 13.78
C THR A 904 -0.28 -30.26 13.53
N LEU A 905 -0.43 -29.04 14.04
CA LEU A 905 0.59 -27.99 13.94
C LEU A 905 1.87 -28.35 14.72
N LYS A 906 1.74 -29.00 15.89
CA LYS A 906 2.89 -29.52 16.64
C LYS A 906 3.59 -30.69 15.92
N GLN A 907 2.84 -31.61 15.34
CA GLN A 907 3.42 -32.69 14.50
C GLN A 907 4.17 -32.14 13.29
N LEU A 908 3.72 -31.04 12.69
CA LEU A 908 4.42 -30.33 11.61
C LEU A 908 5.66 -29.55 12.11
N GLU A 909 5.63 -29.01 13.33
CA GLU A 909 6.78 -28.39 13.99
C GLU A 909 7.88 -29.43 14.28
N ASP A 910 7.51 -30.59 14.85
CA ASP A 910 8.44 -31.65 15.25
C ASP A 910 8.96 -32.49 14.08
N ASN A 911 8.16 -32.69 13.02
CA ASN A 911 8.52 -33.48 11.85
C ASN A 911 8.00 -32.83 10.54
N PRO A 912 8.71 -31.81 10.01
CA PRO A 912 8.30 -31.11 8.81
C PRO A 912 8.50 -31.94 7.53
N SER A 913 7.39 -32.20 6.83
CA SER A 913 7.35 -32.95 5.56
C SER A 913 6.22 -32.45 4.68
N THR A 914 6.24 -32.75 3.37
CA THR A 914 5.17 -32.35 2.44
C THR A 914 3.81 -32.93 2.86
N GLN A 915 3.82 -34.13 3.47
CA GLN A 915 2.63 -34.80 3.99
C GLN A 915 2.09 -34.11 5.25
N THR A 916 2.93 -33.88 6.26
CA THR A 916 2.50 -33.19 7.50
C THR A 916 2.08 -31.75 7.22
N LEU A 917 2.70 -31.07 6.25
CA LEU A 917 2.29 -29.74 5.79
C LEU A 917 0.91 -29.74 5.13
N GLY A 918 0.64 -30.69 4.22
CA GLY A 918 -0.67 -30.82 3.57
C GLY A 918 -1.80 -31.09 4.57
N ILE A 919 -1.57 -31.99 5.53
CA ILE A 919 -2.54 -32.30 6.59
C ILE A 919 -2.81 -31.06 7.47
N ALA A 920 -1.78 -30.30 7.84
CA ALA A 920 -1.93 -29.05 8.60
C ALA A 920 -2.72 -27.97 7.82
N GLN A 921 -2.48 -27.84 6.51
CA GLN A 921 -3.23 -26.92 5.65
C GLN A 921 -4.71 -27.33 5.54
N GLU A 922 -5.00 -28.61 5.38
CA GLU A 922 -6.38 -29.13 5.33
C GLU A 922 -7.12 -28.94 6.67
N LYS A 923 -6.47 -29.28 7.80
CA LYS A 923 -7.02 -29.07 9.14
C LYS A 923 -7.24 -27.59 9.43
N LEU A 924 -6.33 -26.70 9.03
CA LEU A 924 -6.51 -25.25 9.18
C LEU A 924 -7.69 -24.73 8.34
N ALA A 925 -7.80 -25.13 7.07
CA ALA A 925 -8.90 -24.73 6.19
C ALA A 925 -10.26 -25.29 6.66
N THR A 926 -10.27 -26.42 7.35
CA THR A 926 -11.46 -27.01 7.98
C THR A 926 -11.84 -26.23 9.24
N PHE A 927 -10.87 -26.01 10.13
CA PHE A 927 -11.06 -25.21 11.36
C PHE A 927 -11.55 -23.79 11.06
N GLN A 928 -11.01 -23.12 10.02
CA GLN A 928 -11.45 -21.79 9.61
C GLN A 928 -12.95 -21.74 9.23
N LYS A 929 -13.47 -22.80 8.58
CA LYS A 929 -14.92 -22.91 8.28
C LYS A 929 -15.74 -23.10 9.55
N GLN A 930 -15.31 -23.98 10.45
CA GLN A 930 -15.98 -24.21 11.74
C GLN A 930 -16.00 -22.93 12.58
N PHE A 931 -14.87 -22.25 12.69
CA PHE A 931 -14.73 -20.97 13.39
C PHE A 931 -15.72 -19.92 12.90
N GLN A 932 -15.92 -19.78 11.58
CA GLN A 932 -16.92 -18.88 10.99
C GLN A 932 -18.39 -19.25 11.30
N ILE A 933 -18.67 -20.51 11.65
CA ILE A 933 -20.01 -20.95 12.08
C ILE A 933 -20.18 -20.71 13.58
N SER A 934 -19.20 -21.14 14.37
CA SER A 934 -19.26 -21.10 15.84
C SER A 934 -19.21 -19.69 16.41
N MET A 935 -18.43 -18.78 15.80
CA MET A 935 -18.31 -17.38 16.26
C MET A 935 -19.44 -16.45 15.78
N ARG A 936 -20.51 -16.97 15.15
CA ARG A 936 -21.60 -16.13 14.62
C ARG A 936 -22.27 -15.24 15.67
N LEU A 937 -22.47 -15.74 16.89
CA LEU A 937 -23.07 -14.95 17.98
C LEU A 937 -22.08 -13.89 18.49
N GLN A 938 -20.83 -14.28 18.77
CA GLN A 938 -19.76 -13.34 19.11
C GLN A 938 -19.58 -12.24 18.06
N ALA A 939 -19.74 -12.54 16.76
CA ALA A 939 -19.57 -11.58 15.67
C ALA A 939 -20.66 -10.49 15.61
N LEU A 940 -21.87 -10.73 16.14
CA LEU A 940 -22.91 -9.71 16.24
C LEU A 940 -22.55 -8.63 17.28
N GLU A 941 -21.90 -9.04 18.36
CA GLU A 941 -21.58 -8.22 19.54
C GLU A 941 -20.14 -7.66 19.54
N ARG A 942 -19.20 -8.40 18.95
CA ARG A 942 -17.75 -8.12 18.92
C ARG A 942 -17.17 -8.36 17.51
N PRO A 943 -17.69 -7.71 16.45
CA PRO A 943 -17.27 -7.96 15.07
C PRO A 943 -15.76 -7.75 14.83
N TYR A 944 -15.15 -6.74 15.46
CA TYR A 944 -13.70 -6.49 15.32
C TYR A 944 -12.85 -7.64 15.86
N GLN A 945 -13.20 -8.17 17.03
CA GLN A 945 -12.50 -9.28 17.68
C GLN A 945 -12.53 -10.56 16.83
N VAL A 946 -13.71 -10.95 16.32
CA VAL A 946 -13.85 -12.12 15.44
C VAL A 946 -13.12 -11.91 14.11
N SER A 947 -13.09 -10.67 13.59
CA SER A 947 -12.30 -10.31 12.41
C SER A 947 -10.78 -10.43 12.66
N SER A 948 -10.26 -9.94 13.79
CA SER A 948 -8.86 -10.10 14.20
C SER A 948 -8.47 -11.57 14.33
N TRP A 949 -9.27 -12.38 15.01
CA TRP A 949 -9.01 -13.83 15.10
C TRP A 949 -9.02 -14.49 13.71
N GLY A 950 -9.93 -14.11 12.81
CA GLY A 950 -9.92 -14.53 11.41
C GLY A 950 -8.63 -14.14 10.66
N ASN A 951 -8.18 -12.88 10.82
CA ASN A 951 -6.91 -12.39 10.29
C ASN A 951 -5.71 -13.16 10.85
N ARG A 952 -5.70 -13.47 12.15
CA ARG A 952 -4.62 -14.21 12.81
C ARG A 952 -4.60 -15.69 12.39
N LEU A 953 -5.76 -16.32 12.16
CA LEU A 953 -5.87 -17.62 11.50
C LEU A 953 -5.37 -17.60 10.04
N ALA A 954 -5.61 -16.51 9.31
CA ALA A 954 -5.03 -16.31 7.97
C ALA A 954 -3.50 -16.08 8.02
N SER A 955 -2.98 -15.48 9.10
CA SER A 955 -1.52 -15.36 9.31
C SER A 955 -0.85 -16.73 9.50
N ILE A 956 -1.53 -17.69 10.14
CA ILE A 956 -1.05 -19.07 10.26
C ILE A 956 -0.97 -19.72 8.87
N ASN A 957 -1.98 -19.54 8.01
CA ASN A 957 -1.92 -20.00 6.62
C ASN A 957 -0.75 -19.34 5.85
N MET A 958 -0.50 -18.05 6.06
CA MET A 958 0.67 -17.37 5.46
C MET A 958 2.00 -18.03 5.91
N LEU A 959 2.15 -18.39 7.19
CA LEU A 959 3.34 -19.09 7.69
C LEU A 959 3.47 -20.51 7.11
N LEU A 960 2.39 -21.27 6.99
CA LEU A 960 2.42 -22.60 6.35
C LEU A 960 2.87 -22.50 4.88
N ARG A 961 2.38 -21.50 4.13
CA ARG A 961 2.75 -21.28 2.72
C ARG A 961 4.18 -20.75 2.54
N TYR A 962 4.74 -20.02 3.52
CA TYR A 962 6.18 -19.72 3.55
C TYR A 962 7.00 -20.97 3.89
N GLY A 963 6.55 -21.77 4.87
CA GLY A 963 7.18 -23.02 5.30
C GLY A 963 7.29 -24.08 4.21
N GLU A 964 6.45 -24.04 3.17
CA GLU A 964 6.60 -24.86 1.96
C GLU A 964 8.00 -24.74 1.32
N ARG A 965 8.65 -23.58 1.43
CA ARG A 965 10.04 -23.34 0.98
C ARG A 965 11.09 -24.12 1.78
N ARG A 966 10.77 -24.56 3.00
CA ARG A 966 11.65 -25.30 3.93
C ARG A 966 11.48 -26.81 3.87
N VAL A 967 10.62 -27.28 2.96
CA VAL A 967 10.18 -28.69 2.85
C VAL A 967 10.37 -29.23 1.42
N LYS A 968 10.43 -28.34 0.42
CA LYS A 968 10.79 -28.66 -0.98
C LYS A 968 12.28 -28.55 -1.30
N ASN A 969 13.08 -28.03 -0.37
CA ASN A 969 14.54 -27.91 -0.43
C ASN A 969 15.13 -28.56 0.83
#